data_AF-A0A969TD19-F1
#
_entry.id   AF-A0A969TD19-F1
#
_cell.length_a   1.000
_cell.length_b   1.000
_cell.length_c   1.000
_cell.angle_alpha   90.00
_cell.angle_beta   90.00
_cell.angle_gamma   90.00
#
_symmetry.space_group_name_H-M   'P 1'
#
loop_
_entity.id
_entity.type
_entity.pdbx_description
1 polymer ?
#
loop_
_entity_poly.entity_id
_entity_poly.type
_entity_poly.pdbx_seq_one_letter_code
_entity_poly.pdbx_strand_id
1 'polypeptide(L)'
;MELSPTKKALLALRQMQSKLNALENAKHEPIAVVGMGCRFPGANNPEEFWQLLQDEKDAITSVPDDRWNGQDGDLGTNTPEKICTTYGGFVPHLKEFDPSFFRIAPKEALSIDPQQRLLLEVSWEALENAAIAADRLQGSQTGVFIGIAAVDYWHQLLSRKSADIDAYLTTGNTHSLASGRISHFFNFTGSSISLDTACSSSLVAVHLAIKSLRDRECNLALAGGVNLLISPKVSINFTQAKMLSSDSRCKTFDESANGFVRSEGCGIVVLKRLSDAIADGDRIRAILLGSATNQDGRTSSITTPSSLSQQAVIKQALVNSKVEANQVSYLETHGTGTSLGDAIELEALSQVFKDNQELILGAVKTNVGHLEAAAGIVSLIKTVLALENQLIPANLHLKQPNKKIEWQKLPFKLPNQAIAWKQTAQPRIAGISSFGFSGTNAHLIVQEANSLGDNQEETEKQKKDLYLFTLSARSNKALRQLASSYVEYIQSHPDLLIEDICYTVNLGRSHFNHRLGMSVTSIIDLQSKLAQYLAQETTSELWQGKLNLNQDAKLALIFQLENQELKELIESIIDSLVAVELGDIYWEIGDRQTINNQQKNVIFSSIKHQLNNWQILIQGLAQLYILGIKINWQVLGDRSGGKKITLPTYPFQRSIYWLK
;
A
#
# COMPACT_ATOMS: atom_id res chain seq x y z
N MET A 1 -28.16 -43.14 25.81
CA MET A 1 -28.79 -42.39 26.92
C MET A 1 -29.19 -41.03 26.41
N GLU A 2 -30.48 -40.67 26.46
CA GLU A 2 -30.91 -39.30 26.16
C GLU A 2 -30.42 -38.33 27.23
N LEU A 3 -29.92 -37.17 26.80
CA LEU A 3 -29.54 -36.08 27.70
C LEU A 3 -30.78 -35.59 28.47
N SER A 4 -30.63 -35.32 29.77
CA SER A 4 -31.71 -34.73 30.58
C SER A 4 -32.15 -33.38 29.99
N PRO A 5 -33.42 -32.97 30.18
CA PRO A 5 -33.92 -31.67 29.72
C PRO A 5 -33.03 -30.49 30.18
N THR A 6 -32.50 -30.57 31.40
CA THR A 6 -31.55 -29.59 31.96
C THR A 6 -30.21 -29.56 31.25
N LYS A 7 -29.64 -30.71 30.87
CA LYS A 7 -28.40 -30.77 30.08
C LYS A 7 -28.62 -30.27 28.65
N LYS A 8 -29.76 -30.59 28.03
CA LYS A 8 -30.16 -30.06 26.71
C LYS A 8 -30.27 -28.53 26.75
N ALA A 9 -30.90 -27.97 27.79
CA ALA A 9 -31.02 -26.51 27.98
C ALA A 9 -29.66 -25.82 28.22
N LEU A 10 -28.78 -26.39 29.04
CA LEU A 10 -27.44 -25.83 29.29
C LEU A 10 -26.57 -25.83 28.02
N LEU A 11 -26.63 -26.89 27.21
CA LEU A 11 -25.92 -26.95 25.92
C LEU A 11 -26.45 -25.90 24.94
N ALA A 12 -27.77 -25.73 24.86
CA ALA A 12 -28.39 -24.70 24.03
C ALA A 12 -27.98 -23.28 24.47
N LEU A 13 -27.94 -23.01 25.78
CA LEU A 13 -27.47 -21.73 26.33
C LEU A 13 -25.99 -21.47 25.98
N ARG A 14 -25.11 -22.47 26.14
CA ARG A 14 -23.70 -22.35 25.75
C ARG A 14 -23.53 -22.10 24.26
N GLN A 15 -24.32 -22.78 23.43
CA GLN A 15 -24.31 -22.58 21.98
C GLN A 15 -24.81 -21.18 21.60
N MET A 16 -25.87 -20.68 22.26
CA MET A 16 -26.37 -19.31 22.07
C MET A 16 -25.34 -18.26 22.52
N GLN A 17 -24.71 -18.43 23.68
CA GLN A 17 -23.66 -17.53 24.16
C GLN A 17 -22.44 -17.53 23.23
N SER A 18 -22.01 -18.72 22.77
CA SER A 18 -20.92 -18.83 21.79
C SER A 18 -21.28 -18.11 20.49
N LYS A 19 -22.52 -18.27 19.99
CA LYS A 19 -22.99 -17.59 18.79
C LYS A 19 -23.07 -16.07 18.97
N LEU A 20 -23.55 -15.59 20.12
CA LEU A 20 -23.57 -14.15 20.45
C LEU A 20 -22.16 -13.57 20.49
N ASN A 21 -21.23 -14.23 21.20
CA ASN A 21 -19.84 -13.80 21.26
C ASN A 21 -19.18 -13.78 19.88
N ALA A 22 -19.46 -14.77 19.03
CA ALA A 22 -18.94 -14.81 17.66
C ALA A 22 -19.49 -13.65 16.81
N LEU A 23 -20.77 -13.32 16.94
CA LEU A 23 -21.38 -12.19 16.24
C LEU A 23 -20.85 -10.84 16.73
N GLU A 24 -20.67 -10.67 18.04
CA GLU A 24 -20.06 -9.47 18.61
C GLU A 24 -18.60 -9.32 18.19
N ASN A 25 -17.84 -10.42 18.17
CA ASN A 25 -16.45 -10.42 17.72
C ASN A 25 -16.34 -10.09 16.24
N ALA A 26 -17.21 -10.64 15.38
CA ALA A 26 -17.25 -10.30 13.96
C ALA A 26 -17.53 -8.81 13.72
N LYS A 27 -18.46 -8.21 14.48
CA LYS A 27 -18.81 -6.78 14.35
C LYS A 27 -17.64 -5.84 14.67
N HIS A 28 -16.78 -6.26 15.59
CA HIS A 28 -15.62 -5.49 16.05
C HIS A 28 -14.28 -6.13 15.64
N GLU A 29 -14.30 -7.00 14.64
CA GLU A 29 -13.10 -7.71 14.20
C GLU A 29 -12.05 -6.68 13.76
N PRO A 30 -10.83 -6.70 14.35
CA PRO A 30 -9.78 -5.79 13.94
C PRO A 30 -9.36 -6.04 12.49
N ILE A 31 -8.98 -4.99 11.79
CA ILE A 31 -8.55 -5.06 10.39
C ILE A 31 -7.05 -4.78 10.34
N ALA A 32 -6.27 -5.69 9.78
CA ALA A 32 -4.84 -5.54 9.58
C ALA A 32 -4.56 -4.70 8.33
N VAL A 33 -3.63 -3.74 8.45
CA VAL A 33 -2.93 -3.16 7.31
C VAL A 33 -1.77 -4.10 6.96
N VAL A 34 -1.85 -4.78 5.82
CA VAL A 34 -0.84 -5.78 5.41
C VAL A 34 0.14 -5.27 4.36
N GLY A 35 -0.18 -4.15 3.69
CA GLY A 35 0.73 -3.45 2.80
C GLY A 35 0.23 -2.06 2.46
N MET A 36 1.10 -1.24 1.89
CA MET A 36 0.73 0.09 1.41
C MET A 36 1.65 0.53 0.26
N GLY A 37 1.14 1.41 -0.58
CA GLY A 37 1.89 2.12 -1.61
C GLY A 37 1.51 3.59 -1.60
N CYS A 38 2.44 4.46 -1.97
CA CYS A 38 2.14 5.89 -2.11
C CYS A 38 3.03 6.60 -3.12
N ARG A 39 2.52 7.72 -3.64
CA ARG A 39 3.29 8.76 -4.35
C ARG A 39 2.85 10.09 -3.77
N PHE A 40 3.75 10.75 -3.06
CA PHE A 40 3.53 12.02 -2.39
C PHE A 40 4.60 13.04 -2.83
N PRO A 41 4.42 14.33 -2.58
CA PRO A 41 5.45 15.32 -2.87
C PRO A 41 6.76 14.95 -2.15
N GLY A 42 7.84 14.81 -2.91
CA GLY A 42 9.16 14.43 -2.40
C GLY A 42 9.33 12.96 -1.99
N ALA A 43 8.34 12.09 -2.22
CA ALA A 43 8.43 10.68 -1.85
C ALA A 43 7.65 9.76 -2.79
N ASN A 44 8.34 8.75 -3.32
CA ASN A 44 7.76 7.78 -4.24
C ASN A 44 7.33 6.48 -3.54
N ASN A 45 7.59 6.27 -2.26
CA ASN A 45 7.18 5.04 -1.58
C ASN A 45 7.08 5.31 -0.07
N PRO A 46 6.51 4.38 0.72
CA PRO A 46 6.39 4.56 2.16
C PRO A 46 7.73 4.81 2.86
N GLU A 47 8.82 4.21 2.38
CA GLU A 47 10.16 4.31 2.94
C GLU A 47 10.77 5.71 2.68
N GLU A 48 10.71 6.22 1.45
CA GLU A 48 11.09 7.60 1.11
C GLU A 48 10.22 8.62 1.85
N PHE A 49 8.94 8.33 2.02
CA PHE A 49 8.03 9.20 2.76
C PHE A 49 8.39 9.24 4.25
N TRP A 50 8.75 8.10 4.83
CA TRP A 50 9.26 8.06 6.19
C TRP A 50 10.56 8.88 6.32
N GLN A 51 11.51 8.74 5.39
CA GLN A 51 12.73 9.53 5.40
C GLN A 51 12.44 11.04 5.32
N LEU A 52 11.48 11.44 4.48
CA LEU A 52 11.04 12.84 4.38
C LEU A 52 10.51 13.37 5.72
N LEU A 53 9.70 12.58 6.42
CA LEU A 53 9.15 12.94 7.72
C LEU A 53 10.23 12.98 8.82
N GLN A 54 11.15 12.02 8.82
CA GLN A 54 12.26 11.94 9.76
C GLN A 54 13.24 13.12 9.59
N ASP A 55 13.50 13.50 8.35
CA ASP A 55 14.36 14.65 8.00
C ASP A 55 13.66 16.00 8.22
N GLU A 56 12.42 16.01 8.73
CA GLU A 56 11.61 17.21 8.96
C GLU A 56 11.46 18.07 7.70
N LYS A 57 11.38 17.43 6.52
CA LYS A 57 11.35 18.11 5.22
C LYS A 57 9.97 18.69 4.90
N ASP A 58 10.02 19.89 4.32
CA ASP A 58 8.91 20.60 3.70
C ASP A 58 8.95 20.38 2.19
N ALA A 59 7.94 19.70 1.66
CA ALA A 59 7.85 19.27 0.27
C ALA A 59 7.10 20.26 -0.64
N ILE A 60 6.76 21.44 -0.14
CA ILE A 60 6.05 22.46 -0.91
C ILE A 60 7.03 23.23 -1.80
N THR A 61 6.77 23.18 -3.10
CA THR A 61 7.60 23.77 -4.16
C THR A 61 6.79 24.76 -4.99
N SER A 62 7.45 25.52 -5.86
CA SER A 62 6.75 26.33 -6.86
C SER A 62 6.01 25.44 -7.85
N VAL A 63 4.90 25.92 -8.41
CA VAL A 63 4.17 25.24 -9.50
C VAL A 63 5.16 24.88 -10.62
N PRO A 64 5.28 23.59 -11.00
CA PRO A 64 6.19 23.19 -12.07
C PRO A 64 5.76 23.76 -13.43
N ASP A 65 6.74 24.08 -14.28
CA ASP A 65 6.51 24.65 -15.62
C ASP A 65 5.64 23.77 -16.52
N ASP A 66 5.58 22.47 -16.24
CA ASP A 66 4.82 21.50 -17.02
C ASP A 66 3.33 21.40 -16.65
N ARG A 67 2.87 22.18 -15.64
CA ARG A 67 1.47 22.22 -15.15
C ARG A 67 0.65 23.32 -15.81
N TRP A 68 0.92 24.55 -15.41
CA TRP A 68 0.38 25.77 -16.00
C TRP A 68 1.41 26.88 -15.81
N ASN A 69 1.48 27.81 -16.76
CA ASN A 69 2.39 28.93 -16.63
C ASN A 69 1.83 29.90 -15.57
N GLY A 70 2.69 30.60 -14.83
CA GLY A 70 2.26 31.61 -13.86
C GLY A 70 1.57 32.84 -14.47
N GLN A 71 1.30 32.84 -15.78
CA GLN A 71 0.49 33.85 -16.48
C GLN A 71 -1.00 33.46 -16.51
N ASP A 72 -1.32 32.16 -16.43
CA ASP A 72 -2.67 31.63 -16.26
C ASP A 72 -3.14 31.83 -14.80
N GLY A 73 -3.46 33.09 -14.48
CA GLY A 73 -3.84 33.53 -13.14
C GLY A 73 -2.68 34.17 -12.39
N ASP A 74 -2.36 35.42 -12.77
CA ASP A 74 -1.40 36.29 -12.09
C ASP A 74 -1.53 36.22 -10.56
N LEU A 75 -0.42 36.41 -9.84
CA LEU A 75 -0.44 36.58 -8.38
C LEU A 75 -1.31 37.77 -7.98
N GLY A 76 -2.25 37.54 -7.07
CA GLY A 76 -3.05 38.59 -6.46
C GLY A 76 -4.11 38.09 -5.51
N THR A 77 -4.37 38.88 -4.48
CA THR A 77 -5.44 38.64 -3.51
C THR A 77 -6.65 39.52 -3.86
N ASN A 78 -7.86 38.96 -3.81
CA ASN A 78 -9.11 39.69 -4.07
C ASN A 78 -9.23 40.32 -5.48
N THR A 79 -8.43 39.89 -6.45
CA THR A 79 -8.62 40.23 -7.86
C THR A 79 -9.27 39.04 -8.56
N PRO A 80 -10.32 39.23 -9.38
CA PRO A 80 -10.85 38.16 -10.22
C PRO A 80 -9.72 37.51 -11.03
N GLU A 81 -9.81 36.18 -11.23
CA GLU A 81 -8.84 35.38 -12.00
C GLU A 81 -7.44 35.20 -11.38
N LYS A 82 -7.14 35.81 -10.24
CA LYS A 82 -5.81 35.71 -9.60
C LYS A 82 -5.71 34.62 -8.52
N ILE A 83 -4.49 34.09 -8.36
CA ILE A 83 -4.14 33.10 -7.33
C ILE A 83 -3.31 33.80 -6.24
N CYS A 84 -3.54 33.50 -4.96
CA CYS A 84 -2.74 34.11 -3.88
C CYS A 84 -1.37 33.46 -3.68
N THR A 85 -1.05 32.38 -4.39
CA THR A 85 0.20 31.63 -4.27
C THR A 85 0.56 30.91 -5.58
N THR A 86 1.86 30.81 -5.85
CA THR A 86 2.45 30.01 -6.94
C THR A 86 3.13 28.74 -6.40
N TYR A 87 2.73 28.24 -5.24
CA TYR A 87 3.32 27.08 -4.58
C TYR A 87 2.27 25.98 -4.31
N GLY A 88 2.76 24.74 -4.24
CA GLY A 88 1.97 23.54 -3.99
C GLY A 88 2.85 22.33 -3.70
N GLY A 89 2.25 21.25 -3.23
CA GLY A 89 2.90 19.94 -3.22
C GLY A 89 2.63 19.23 -4.54
N PHE A 90 3.66 18.81 -5.25
CA PHE A 90 3.53 18.19 -6.57
C PHE A 90 4.22 16.83 -6.60
N VAL A 91 3.54 15.85 -7.20
CA VAL A 91 4.18 14.57 -7.55
C VAL A 91 4.91 14.72 -8.89
N PRO A 92 6.07 14.06 -9.08
CA PRO A 92 6.76 14.09 -10.35
C PRO A 92 6.02 13.27 -11.41
N HIS A 93 6.43 13.39 -12.67
CA HIS A 93 6.01 12.50 -13.76
C HIS A 93 4.49 12.44 -14.04
N LEU A 94 3.74 13.54 -13.82
CA LEU A 94 2.29 13.63 -14.07
C LEU A 94 1.86 13.03 -15.41
N LYS A 95 2.66 13.26 -16.45
CA LYS A 95 2.33 12.91 -17.83
C LYS A 95 2.74 11.48 -18.16
N GLU A 96 3.44 10.77 -17.29
CA GLU A 96 4.04 9.49 -17.61
C GLU A 96 3.23 8.29 -17.11
N PHE A 97 3.22 7.20 -17.88
CA PHE A 97 2.53 5.95 -17.52
C PHE A 97 3.11 4.76 -18.30
N ASP A 98 2.94 3.53 -17.79
CA ASP A 98 3.22 2.27 -18.53
C ASP A 98 1.92 1.55 -18.93
N PRO A 99 1.25 1.99 -19.99
CA PRO A 99 -0.04 1.38 -20.38
C PRO A 99 0.12 -0.06 -20.85
N SER A 100 1.29 -0.44 -21.39
CA SER A 100 1.54 -1.80 -21.88
C SER A 100 1.51 -2.83 -20.75
N PHE A 101 2.03 -2.46 -19.57
CA PHE A 101 1.92 -3.26 -18.36
C PHE A 101 0.47 -3.48 -17.97
N PHE A 102 -0.33 -2.41 -17.99
CA PHE A 102 -1.74 -2.43 -17.63
C PHE A 102 -2.70 -2.90 -18.74
N ARG A 103 -2.16 -3.40 -19.87
CA ARG A 103 -2.93 -3.88 -21.04
C ARG A 103 -3.84 -2.80 -21.64
N ILE A 104 -3.40 -1.55 -21.56
CA ILE A 104 -4.09 -0.37 -22.10
C ILE A 104 -3.46 0.01 -23.43
N ALA A 105 -4.28 0.31 -24.44
CA ALA A 105 -3.77 0.77 -25.72
C ALA A 105 -3.18 2.19 -25.60
N PRO A 106 -2.07 2.53 -26.28
CA PRO A 106 -1.49 3.87 -26.23
C PRO A 106 -2.46 5.01 -26.56
N LYS A 107 -3.43 4.75 -27.45
CA LYS A 107 -4.48 5.73 -27.79
C LYS A 107 -5.44 5.97 -26.63
N GLU A 108 -5.86 4.91 -25.93
CA GLU A 108 -6.71 5.03 -24.74
C GLU A 108 -5.97 5.75 -23.62
N ALA A 109 -4.69 5.44 -23.42
CA ALA A 109 -3.87 6.01 -22.35
C ALA A 109 -3.84 7.54 -22.35
N LEU A 110 -3.91 8.18 -23.52
CA LEU A 110 -4.00 9.65 -23.66
C LEU A 110 -5.29 10.23 -23.08
N SER A 111 -6.39 9.48 -23.09
CA SER A 111 -7.71 9.94 -22.62
C SER A 111 -7.96 9.58 -21.16
N ILE A 112 -7.15 8.69 -20.55
CA ILE A 112 -7.28 8.30 -19.14
C ILE A 112 -6.79 9.44 -18.25
N ASP A 113 -7.58 9.83 -17.26
CA ASP A 113 -7.18 10.78 -16.20
C ASP A 113 -5.91 10.27 -15.50
N PRO A 114 -4.84 11.09 -15.41
CA PRO A 114 -3.61 10.76 -14.67
C PRO A 114 -3.85 10.24 -13.25
N GLN A 115 -4.94 10.64 -12.59
CA GLN A 115 -5.35 10.11 -11.29
C GLN A 115 -5.60 8.59 -11.35
N GLN A 116 -6.29 8.10 -12.39
CA GLN A 116 -6.55 6.67 -12.59
C GLN A 116 -5.27 5.88 -12.93
N ARG A 117 -4.35 6.51 -13.67
CA ARG A 117 -3.05 5.92 -14.02
C ARG A 117 -2.19 5.71 -12.77
N LEU A 118 -2.11 6.75 -11.94
CA LEU A 118 -1.39 6.71 -10.67
C LEU A 118 -1.98 5.67 -9.71
N LEU A 119 -3.32 5.60 -9.63
CA LEU A 119 -4.02 4.59 -8.84
C LEU A 119 -3.67 3.15 -9.25
N LEU A 120 -3.53 2.87 -10.55
CA LEU A 120 -3.13 1.55 -11.03
C LEU A 120 -1.72 1.17 -10.59
N GLU A 121 -0.76 2.08 -10.75
CA GLU A 121 0.63 1.87 -10.33
C GLU A 121 0.73 1.67 -8.81
N VAL A 122 0.12 2.57 -8.04
CA VAL A 122 0.19 2.54 -6.57
C VAL A 122 -0.57 1.33 -5.99
N SER A 123 -1.65 0.88 -6.64
CA SER A 123 -2.34 -0.35 -6.24
C SER A 123 -1.48 -1.60 -6.46
N TRP A 124 -0.75 -1.66 -7.58
CA TRP A 124 0.21 -2.74 -7.84
C TRP A 124 1.32 -2.75 -6.78
N GLU A 125 1.92 -1.58 -6.53
CA GLU A 125 2.99 -1.40 -5.55
C GLU A 125 2.54 -1.76 -4.13
N ALA A 126 1.30 -1.42 -3.76
CA ALA A 126 0.74 -1.77 -2.45
C ALA A 126 0.59 -3.29 -2.26
N LEU A 127 0.19 -4.03 -3.30
CA LEU A 127 0.11 -5.49 -3.28
C LEU A 127 1.50 -6.13 -3.20
N GLU A 128 2.48 -5.62 -3.94
CA GLU A 128 3.87 -6.10 -3.83
C GLU A 128 4.48 -5.76 -2.46
N ASN A 129 4.15 -4.60 -1.87
CA ASN A 129 4.53 -4.24 -0.50
C ASN A 129 3.91 -5.21 0.53
N ALA A 130 2.69 -5.69 0.28
CA ALA A 130 2.04 -6.73 1.08
C ALA A 130 2.61 -8.14 0.86
N ALA A 131 3.53 -8.31 -0.10
CA ALA A 131 3.99 -9.60 -0.59
C ALA A 131 2.83 -10.51 -1.03
N ILE A 132 1.85 -9.94 -1.73
CA ILE A 132 0.72 -10.64 -2.33
C ILE A 132 0.83 -10.53 -3.86
N ALA A 133 1.06 -11.67 -4.51
CA ALA A 133 1.13 -11.74 -5.96
C ALA A 133 -0.26 -11.44 -6.57
N ALA A 134 -0.32 -10.48 -7.50
CA ALA A 134 -1.57 -9.98 -8.08
C ALA A 134 -2.37 -11.06 -8.83
N ASP A 135 -1.69 -12.01 -9.46
CA ASP A 135 -2.25 -13.16 -10.15
C ASP A 135 -2.95 -14.16 -9.23
N ARG A 136 -2.55 -14.25 -7.94
CA ARG A 136 -3.26 -15.08 -6.95
C ARG A 136 -4.62 -14.52 -6.53
N LEU A 137 -4.87 -13.25 -6.82
CA LEU A 137 -6.12 -12.56 -6.49
C LEU A 137 -7.10 -12.51 -7.67
N GLN A 138 -6.76 -13.08 -8.82
CA GLN A 138 -7.68 -13.09 -9.96
C GLN A 138 -8.96 -13.87 -9.61
N GLY A 139 -10.11 -13.23 -9.81
CA GLY A 139 -11.43 -13.76 -9.49
C GLY A 139 -11.80 -13.67 -8.01
N SER A 140 -10.90 -13.22 -7.12
CA SER A 140 -11.20 -13.14 -5.68
C SER A 140 -12.16 -11.99 -5.36
N GLN A 141 -12.89 -12.14 -4.26
CA GLN A 141 -13.76 -11.10 -3.69
C GLN A 141 -12.92 -10.01 -3.00
N THR A 142 -12.07 -9.35 -3.80
CA THR A 142 -11.27 -8.21 -3.37
C THR A 142 -12.07 -6.93 -3.60
N GLY A 143 -12.26 -6.13 -2.55
CA GLY A 143 -12.91 -4.81 -2.64
C GLY A 143 -11.93 -3.70 -3.03
N VAL A 144 -12.43 -2.64 -3.66
CA VAL A 144 -11.66 -1.45 -4.06
C VAL A 144 -12.45 -0.20 -3.68
N PHE A 145 -11.90 0.63 -2.79
CA PHE A 145 -12.55 1.82 -2.23
C PHE A 145 -11.66 3.04 -2.41
N ILE A 146 -12.03 3.96 -3.30
CA ILE A 146 -11.19 5.08 -3.72
C ILE A 146 -11.86 6.42 -3.41
N GLY A 147 -11.18 7.26 -2.62
CA GLY A 147 -11.49 8.68 -2.50
C GLY A 147 -10.95 9.47 -3.69
N ILE A 148 -11.81 10.14 -4.43
CA ILE A 148 -11.44 10.98 -5.59
C ILE A 148 -12.49 12.09 -5.76
N ALA A 149 -12.05 13.31 -6.02
CA ALA A 149 -12.94 14.49 -6.15
C ALA A 149 -12.56 15.39 -7.32
N ALA A 150 -11.27 15.53 -7.64
CA ALA A 150 -10.82 16.38 -8.72
C ALA A 150 -11.29 15.87 -10.09
N VAL A 151 -11.66 16.80 -10.97
CA VAL A 151 -12.20 16.56 -12.33
C VAL A 151 -11.50 17.43 -13.38
N ASP A 152 -10.33 17.98 -13.05
CA ASP A 152 -9.61 18.96 -13.86
C ASP A 152 -9.32 18.45 -15.28
N TYR A 153 -8.84 17.20 -15.41
CA TYR A 153 -8.50 16.60 -16.70
C TYR A 153 -9.74 16.43 -17.58
N TRP A 154 -10.85 15.99 -16.98
CA TRP A 154 -12.14 15.87 -17.66
C TRP A 154 -12.62 17.22 -18.21
N HIS A 155 -12.53 18.28 -17.41
CA HIS A 155 -12.88 19.63 -17.86
C HIS A 155 -11.97 20.13 -18.99
N GLN A 156 -10.66 19.86 -18.94
CA GLN A 156 -9.76 20.20 -20.04
C GLN A 156 -10.15 19.47 -21.33
N LEU A 157 -10.43 18.17 -21.26
CA LEU A 157 -10.88 17.35 -22.39
C LEU A 157 -12.19 17.85 -23.00
N LEU A 158 -13.20 18.16 -22.17
CA LEU A 158 -14.50 18.65 -22.65
C LEU A 158 -14.46 20.07 -23.22
N SER A 159 -13.44 20.86 -22.89
CA SER A 159 -13.23 22.20 -23.47
C SER A 159 -12.66 22.19 -24.90
N ARG A 160 -12.29 21.01 -25.41
CA ARG A 160 -11.77 20.84 -26.78
C ARG A 160 -12.89 20.88 -27.82
N LYS A 161 -12.50 20.92 -29.10
CA LYS A 161 -13.45 20.86 -30.23
C LYS A 161 -14.20 19.53 -30.21
N SER A 162 -15.46 19.52 -30.61
CA SER A 162 -16.27 18.28 -30.63
C SER A 162 -15.67 17.15 -31.48
N ALA A 163 -14.83 17.47 -32.47
CA ALA A 163 -14.10 16.49 -33.28
C ALA A 163 -12.99 15.74 -32.51
N ASP A 164 -12.54 16.26 -31.36
CA ASP A 164 -11.53 15.64 -30.50
C ASP A 164 -12.16 14.68 -29.46
N ILE A 165 -13.50 14.60 -29.40
CA ILE A 165 -14.20 13.68 -28.49
C ILE A 165 -14.09 12.27 -29.06
N ASP A 166 -13.36 11.39 -28.37
CA ASP A 166 -13.23 9.99 -28.73
C ASP A 166 -14.02 9.05 -27.79
N ALA A 167 -14.04 7.76 -28.13
CA ALA A 167 -14.77 6.74 -27.37
C ALA A 167 -14.19 6.47 -25.97
N TYR A 168 -12.96 6.92 -25.68
CA TYR A 168 -12.26 6.68 -24.42
C TYR A 168 -12.44 7.81 -23.41
N LEU A 169 -13.00 8.94 -23.84
CA LEU A 169 -13.21 10.11 -22.99
C LEU A 169 -13.96 9.70 -21.72
N THR A 170 -15.18 9.17 -21.83
CA THR A 170 -16.00 8.76 -20.67
C THR A 170 -15.30 7.74 -19.79
N THR A 171 -14.81 6.64 -20.38
CA THR A 171 -14.17 5.56 -19.60
C THR A 171 -12.86 6.00 -18.96
N GLY A 172 -12.19 7.01 -19.53
CA GLY A 172 -10.94 7.56 -19.03
C GLY A 172 -11.08 8.47 -17.81
N ASN A 173 -12.27 9.02 -17.52
CA ASN A 173 -12.35 10.20 -16.64
C ASN A 173 -13.46 10.18 -15.60
N THR A 174 -14.55 9.43 -15.81
CA THR A 174 -15.60 9.34 -14.78
C THR A 174 -15.05 8.68 -13.51
N HIS A 175 -15.37 9.22 -12.33
CA HIS A 175 -14.81 8.71 -11.07
C HIS A 175 -15.09 7.24 -10.81
N SER A 176 -16.24 6.69 -11.23
CA SER A 176 -16.53 5.24 -11.10
C SER A 176 -15.49 4.33 -11.76
N LEU A 177 -14.78 4.84 -12.77
CA LEU A 177 -13.72 4.12 -13.46
C LEU A 177 -12.40 4.17 -12.70
N ALA A 178 -12.22 5.02 -11.68
CA ALA A 178 -11.03 5.01 -10.84
C ALA A 178 -10.91 3.69 -10.06
N SER A 179 -11.95 3.30 -9.31
CA SER A 179 -12.02 1.98 -8.67
C SER A 179 -12.29 0.86 -9.69
N GLY A 180 -13.16 1.10 -10.66
CA GLY A 180 -13.56 0.10 -11.66
C GLY A 180 -12.40 -0.39 -12.52
N ARG A 181 -11.46 0.49 -12.90
CA ARG A 181 -10.29 0.13 -13.71
C ARG A 181 -9.28 -0.72 -12.94
N ILE A 182 -9.12 -0.46 -11.63
CA ILE A 182 -8.34 -1.35 -10.73
C ILE A 182 -9.00 -2.73 -10.71
N SER A 183 -10.29 -2.81 -10.37
CA SER A 183 -11.02 -4.08 -10.30
C SER A 183 -10.96 -4.84 -11.62
N HIS A 184 -11.12 -4.14 -12.75
CA HIS A 184 -11.04 -4.74 -14.08
C HIS A 184 -9.66 -5.31 -14.38
N PHE A 185 -8.58 -4.53 -14.15
CA PHE A 185 -7.22 -4.96 -14.48
C PHE A 185 -6.79 -6.19 -13.67
N PHE A 186 -7.07 -6.20 -12.37
CA PHE A 186 -6.70 -7.29 -11.47
C PHE A 186 -7.72 -8.44 -11.46
N ASN A 187 -8.85 -8.31 -12.15
CA ASN A 187 -9.97 -9.26 -12.14
C ASN A 187 -10.56 -9.47 -10.73
N PHE A 188 -10.77 -8.38 -9.98
CA PHE A 188 -11.43 -8.44 -8.67
C PHE A 188 -12.95 -8.44 -8.79
N THR A 189 -13.61 -9.21 -7.91
CA THR A 189 -15.07 -9.41 -7.94
C THR A 189 -15.79 -8.85 -6.70
N GLY A 190 -15.06 -8.25 -5.76
CA GLY A 190 -15.67 -7.57 -4.59
C GLY A 190 -16.19 -6.17 -4.91
N SER A 191 -16.73 -5.49 -3.89
CA SER A 191 -17.27 -4.12 -4.00
C SER A 191 -16.24 -3.14 -4.59
N SER A 192 -16.62 -2.42 -5.64
CA SER A 192 -15.76 -1.41 -6.30
C SER A 192 -16.43 -0.05 -6.27
N ILE A 193 -15.94 0.85 -5.42
CA ILE A 193 -16.57 2.12 -5.09
C ILE A 193 -15.56 3.26 -5.22
N SER A 194 -15.95 4.29 -5.96
CA SER A 194 -15.28 5.59 -5.96
C SER A 194 -16.22 6.61 -5.32
N LEU A 195 -15.71 7.44 -4.42
CA LEU A 195 -16.53 8.37 -3.64
C LEU A 195 -15.87 9.74 -3.45
N ASP A 196 -16.72 10.76 -3.36
CA ASP A 196 -16.35 12.15 -3.12
C ASP A 196 -17.09 12.65 -1.88
N THR A 197 -16.35 12.79 -0.79
CA THR A 197 -16.75 13.53 0.41
C THR A 197 -15.77 14.67 0.67
N ALA A 198 -15.26 15.28 -0.41
CA ALA A 198 -14.20 16.27 -0.40
C ALA A 198 -12.94 15.78 0.35
N CYS A 199 -12.44 16.55 1.31
CA CYS A 199 -11.19 16.27 2.01
C CYS A 199 -11.20 15.00 2.88
N SER A 200 -12.37 14.46 3.22
CA SER A 200 -12.50 13.23 4.00
C SER A 200 -12.55 11.95 3.14
N SER A 201 -12.60 12.08 1.81
CA SER A 201 -12.89 10.98 0.88
C SER A 201 -12.09 9.71 1.14
N SER A 202 -10.76 9.79 1.17
CA SER A 202 -9.94 8.58 1.36
C SER A 202 -10.07 7.94 2.75
N LEU A 203 -10.39 8.71 3.80
CA LEU A 203 -10.61 8.13 5.13
C LEU A 203 -12.00 7.49 5.25
N VAL A 204 -13.00 8.07 4.56
CA VAL A 204 -14.31 7.43 4.36
C VAL A 204 -14.17 6.15 3.54
N ALA A 205 -13.32 6.13 2.52
CA ALA A 205 -13.02 4.93 1.74
C ALA A 205 -12.44 3.80 2.63
N VAL A 206 -11.50 4.12 3.52
CA VAL A 206 -10.99 3.17 4.53
C VAL A 206 -12.10 2.70 5.48
N HIS A 207 -12.99 3.59 5.93
CA HIS A 207 -14.13 3.22 6.76
C HIS A 207 -15.06 2.21 6.06
N LEU A 208 -15.39 2.43 4.78
CA LEU A 208 -16.21 1.50 4.00
C LEU A 208 -15.52 0.16 3.77
N ALA A 209 -14.20 0.16 3.53
CA ALA A 209 -13.41 -1.06 3.40
C ALA A 209 -13.42 -1.89 4.70
N ILE A 210 -13.27 -1.25 5.87
CA ILE A 210 -13.38 -1.91 7.18
C ILE A 210 -14.75 -2.56 7.33
N LYS A 211 -15.82 -1.84 6.97
CA LYS A 211 -17.19 -2.35 7.03
C LYS A 211 -17.40 -3.55 6.11
N SER A 212 -16.99 -3.45 4.86
CA SER A 212 -17.13 -4.50 3.84
C SER A 212 -16.35 -5.78 4.23
N LEU A 213 -15.16 -5.65 4.83
CA LEU A 213 -14.40 -6.78 5.37
C LEU A 213 -15.10 -7.45 6.57
N ARG A 214 -15.64 -6.67 7.51
CA ARG A 214 -16.38 -7.21 8.68
C ARG A 214 -17.68 -7.89 8.28
N ASP A 215 -18.36 -7.31 7.30
CA ASP A 215 -19.62 -7.81 6.76
C ASP A 215 -19.40 -8.97 5.75
N ARG A 216 -18.13 -9.33 5.48
CA ARG A 216 -17.68 -10.41 4.58
C ARG A 216 -18.13 -10.27 3.13
N GLU A 217 -18.36 -9.04 2.67
CA GLU A 217 -18.56 -8.71 1.25
C GLU A 217 -17.24 -8.80 0.45
N CYS A 218 -16.11 -8.71 1.15
CA CYS A 218 -14.79 -8.97 0.61
C CYS A 218 -13.88 -9.67 1.63
N ASN A 219 -12.80 -10.30 1.13
CA ASN A 219 -11.77 -10.96 1.96
C ASN A 219 -10.46 -10.18 2.03
N LEU A 220 -10.27 -9.28 1.07
CA LEU A 220 -9.16 -8.34 0.98
C LEU A 220 -9.75 -7.04 0.43
N ALA A 221 -9.26 -5.88 0.88
CA ALA A 221 -9.69 -4.60 0.35
C ALA A 221 -8.49 -3.70 0.04
N LEU A 222 -8.51 -3.07 -1.13
CA LEU A 222 -7.68 -1.92 -1.46
C LEU A 222 -8.47 -0.66 -1.09
N ALA A 223 -7.93 0.17 -0.21
CA ALA A 223 -8.55 1.41 0.19
C ALA A 223 -7.56 2.57 0.10
N GLY A 224 -8.02 3.73 -0.36
CA GLY A 224 -7.14 4.89 -0.42
C GLY A 224 -7.77 6.07 -1.14
N GLY A 225 -6.92 6.89 -1.78
CA GLY A 225 -7.39 8.03 -2.54
C GLY A 225 -6.28 8.71 -3.32
N VAL A 226 -6.71 9.57 -4.24
CA VAL A 226 -5.83 10.30 -5.16
C VAL A 226 -6.29 11.74 -5.30
N ASN A 227 -5.32 12.63 -5.49
CA ASN A 227 -5.55 14.02 -5.85
C ASN A 227 -4.44 14.51 -6.77
N LEU A 228 -4.79 15.20 -7.85
CA LEU A 228 -3.83 15.85 -8.76
C LEU A 228 -4.27 17.27 -9.08
N LEU A 229 -3.29 18.15 -9.25
CA LEU A 229 -3.46 19.55 -9.59
C LEU A 229 -3.10 19.71 -11.07
N ILE A 230 -4.11 19.80 -11.93
CA ILE A 230 -3.93 19.85 -13.40
C ILE A 230 -4.28 21.24 -13.95
N SER A 231 -5.18 21.97 -13.29
CA SER A 231 -5.65 23.29 -13.74
C SER A 231 -5.54 24.35 -12.63
N PRO A 232 -5.21 25.61 -12.97
CA PRO A 232 -5.18 26.72 -12.00
C PRO A 232 -6.58 27.11 -11.50
N LYS A 233 -7.65 26.75 -12.22
CA LYS A 233 -9.02 27.24 -11.96
C LYS A 233 -9.53 26.93 -10.55
N VAL A 234 -9.22 25.75 -10.02
CA VAL A 234 -9.61 25.39 -8.65
C VAL A 234 -8.81 26.19 -7.63
N SER A 235 -7.53 26.47 -7.89
CA SER A 235 -6.70 27.33 -7.03
C SER A 235 -7.17 28.79 -7.03
N ILE A 236 -7.62 29.31 -8.19
CA ILE A 236 -8.29 30.61 -8.29
C ILE A 236 -9.56 30.60 -7.42
N ASN A 237 -10.42 29.57 -7.55
CA ASN A 237 -11.64 29.46 -6.76
C ASN A 237 -11.35 29.44 -5.25
N PHE A 238 -10.38 28.64 -4.79
CA PHE A 238 -10.02 28.56 -3.38
C PHE A 238 -9.36 29.85 -2.86
N THR A 239 -8.67 30.60 -3.73
CA THR A 239 -8.19 31.95 -3.40
C THR A 239 -9.38 32.88 -3.13
N GLN A 240 -10.38 32.91 -4.01
CA GLN A 240 -11.58 33.76 -3.83
C GLN A 240 -12.41 33.33 -2.61
N ALA A 241 -12.44 32.03 -2.31
CA ALA A 241 -13.06 31.48 -1.11
C ALA A 241 -12.24 31.71 0.17
N LYS A 242 -11.06 32.33 0.08
CA LYS A 242 -10.14 32.59 1.20
C LYS A 242 -9.73 31.33 1.96
N MET A 243 -9.60 30.22 1.24
CA MET A 243 -9.20 28.92 1.80
C MET A 243 -7.68 28.72 1.79
N LEU A 244 -6.99 29.37 0.84
CA LEU A 244 -5.55 29.20 0.65
C LEU A 244 -4.72 30.14 1.53
N SER A 245 -3.60 29.63 2.02
CA SER A 245 -2.57 30.43 2.68
C SER A 245 -1.82 31.29 1.67
N SER A 246 -1.73 32.60 1.95
CA SER A 246 -0.85 33.51 1.21
C SER A 246 0.64 33.19 1.40
N ASP A 247 0.98 32.52 2.51
CA ASP A 247 2.35 32.11 2.84
C ASP A 247 2.66 30.72 2.27
N SER A 248 1.68 30.11 1.60
CA SER A 248 1.84 28.85 0.89
C SER A 248 2.21 27.66 1.78
N ARG A 249 1.79 27.68 3.06
CA ARG A 249 2.06 26.62 4.03
C ARG A 249 0.84 26.34 4.89
N CYS A 250 0.62 25.06 5.21
CA CYS A 250 -0.30 24.65 6.26
C CYS A 250 0.40 24.86 7.60
N LYS A 251 0.17 25.99 8.27
CA LYS A 251 0.83 26.34 9.54
C LYS A 251 -0.01 25.88 10.73
N THR A 252 -0.30 24.59 10.76
CA THR A 252 -1.28 23.99 11.67
C THR A 252 -0.92 24.25 13.13
N PHE A 253 -1.89 24.79 13.88
CA PHE A 253 -1.80 25.21 15.28
C PHE A 253 -0.93 26.43 15.60
N ASP A 254 -0.23 26.99 14.61
CA ASP A 254 0.54 28.22 14.77
C ASP A 254 -0.37 29.46 14.84
N GLU A 255 0.04 30.50 15.55
CA GLU A 255 -0.68 31.77 15.64
C GLU A 255 -0.89 32.42 14.26
N SER A 256 0.02 32.19 13.32
CA SER A 256 -0.05 32.75 11.97
C SER A 256 -0.87 31.92 10.98
N ALA A 257 -1.52 30.83 11.42
CA ALA A 257 -2.40 29.99 10.60
C ALA A 257 -3.43 30.81 9.80
N ASN A 258 -3.34 30.78 8.47
CA ASN A 258 -4.10 31.65 7.56
C ASN A 258 -4.69 30.94 6.33
N GLY A 259 -4.73 29.60 6.33
CA GLY A 259 -5.19 28.80 5.20
C GLY A 259 -4.31 27.58 4.97
N PHE A 260 -4.66 26.78 3.96
CA PHE A 260 -3.85 25.63 3.55
C PHE A 260 -3.15 25.89 2.21
N VAL A 261 -2.17 25.05 1.88
CA VAL A 261 -1.59 24.98 0.53
C VAL A 261 -2.04 23.70 -0.15
N ARG A 262 -2.43 23.77 -1.42
CA ARG A 262 -2.93 22.60 -2.18
C ARG A 262 -1.79 21.62 -2.48
N SER A 263 -2.15 20.35 -2.60
CA SER A 263 -1.16 19.32 -2.88
C SER A 263 -1.71 18.12 -3.64
N GLU A 264 -0.81 17.41 -4.29
CA GLU A 264 -1.01 16.18 -5.03
C GLU A 264 -0.63 14.96 -4.22
N GLY A 265 -1.18 13.82 -4.59
CA GLY A 265 -0.65 12.52 -4.18
C GLY A 265 -1.66 11.39 -4.32
N CYS A 266 -1.15 10.19 -4.17
CA CYS A 266 -1.92 8.96 -4.17
C CYS A 266 -1.42 8.04 -3.07
N GLY A 267 -2.33 7.42 -2.34
CA GLY A 267 -2.00 6.39 -1.37
C GLY A 267 -3.01 5.24 -1.45
N ILE A 268 -2.54 4.02 -1.27
CA ILE A 268 -3.36 2.80 -1.18
C ILE A 268 -2.85 1.96 -0.01
N VAL A 269 -3.77 1.46 0.81
CA VAL A 269 -3.50 0.42 1.82
C VAL A 269 -4.21 -0.87 1.43
N VAL A 270 -3.54 -1.99 1.70
CA VAL A 270 -4.08 -3.35 1.57
C VAL A 270 -4.58 -3.80 2.93
N LEU A 271 -5.87 -4.13 3.02
CA LEU A 271 -6.56 -4.44 4.25
C LEU A 271 -7.10 -5.86 4.24
N LYS A 272 -6.96 -6.56 5.37
CA LYS A 272 -7.58 -7.86 5.62
C LYS A 272 -8.13 -7.91 7.04
N ARG A 273 -9.09 -8.79 7.30
CA ARG A 273 -9.42 -9.15 8.69
C ARG A 273 -8.15 -9.65 9.38
N LEU A 274 -7.93 -9.25 10.62
CA LEU A 274 -6.71 -9.62 11.36
C LEU A 274 -6.53 -11.14 11.44
N SER A 275 -7.62 -11.89 11.64
CA SER A 275 -7.61 -13.35 11.65
C SER A 275 -7.09 -13.96 10.34
N ASP A 276 -7.57 -13.46 9.19
CA ASP A 276 -7.12 -13.90 7.87
C ASP A 276 -5.69 -13.46 7.54
N ALA A 277 -5.27 -12.29 8.04
CA ALA A 277 -3.88 -11.83 7.88
C ALA A 277 -2.90 -12.75 8.63
N ILE A 278 -3.25 -13.14 9.87
CA ILE A 278 -2.46 -14.09 10.67
C ILE A 278 -2.44 -15.47 9.99
N ALA A 279 -3.60 -15.96 9.54
CA ALA A 279 -3.71 -17.26 8.90
C ALA A 279 -2.86 -17.38 7.63
N ASP A 280 -2.78 -16.30 6.84
CA ASP A 280 -2.02 -16.26 5.59
C ASP A 280 -0.53 -15.86 5.80
N GLY A 281 -0.10 -15.71 7.06
CA GLY A 281 1.27 -15.30 7.40
C GLY A 281 1.65 -13.92 6.86
N ASP A 282 0.68 -13.00 6.78
CA ASP A 282 0.93 -11.63 6.32
C ASP A 282 1.71 -10.82 7.34
N ARG A 283 2.50 -9.86 6.83
CA ARG A 283 3.13 -8.85 7.68
C ARG A 283 2.08 -7.84 8.14
N ILE A 284 1.76 -7.85 9.42
CA ILE A 284 0.82 -6.88 10.00
C ILE A 284 1.59 -5.60 10.33
N ARG A 285 1.31 -4.52 9.61
CA ARG A 285 1.97 -3.22 9.80
C ARG A 285 1.31 -2.39 10.89
N ALA A 286 -0.01 -2.45 10.96
CA ALA A 286 -0.84 -1.80 11.98
C ALA A 286 -2.21 -2.48 12.04
N ILE A 287 -2.96 -2.19 13.10
CA ILE A 287 -4.29 -2.76 13.33
C ILE A 287 -5.31 -1.63 13.43
N LEU A 288 -6.31 -1.63 12.55
CA LEU A 288 -7.44 -0.72 12.58
C LEU A 288 -8.52 -1.29 13.51
N LEU A 289 -8.69 -0.67 14.67
CA LEU A 289 -9.59 -1.15 15.71
C LEU A 289 -11.04 -0.72 15.45
N GLY A 290 -11.24 0.52 14.99
CA GLY A 290 -12.57 1.06 14.75
C GLY A 290 -12.53 2.38 14.01
N SER A 291 -13.63 2.70 13.35
CA SER A 291 -13.81 3.96 12.63
C SER A 291 -15.26 4.41 12.69
N ALA A 292 -15.49 5.69 12.42
CA ALA A 292 -16.82 6.26 12.32
C ALA A 292 -16.84 7.37 11.27
N THR A 293 -18.03 7.62 10.72
CA THR A 293 -18.32 8.77 9.87
C THR A 293 -19.62 9.45 10.34
N ASN A 294 -19.74 10.76 10.14
CA ASN A 294 -20.98 11.49 10.35
C ASN A 294 -21.04 12.78 9.49
N GLN A 295 -21.99 13.67 9.79
CA GLN A 295 -22.20 14.93 9.09
C GLN A 295 -22.29 16.09 10.09
N ASP A 296 -21.75 17.25 9.71
CA ASP A 296 -21.84 18.49 10.48
C ASP A 296 -23.27 19.00 10.69
N GLY A 297 -24.19 18.65 9.79
CA GLY A 297 -25.56 19.11 9.78
C GLY A 297 -25.66 20.60 9.44
N ARG A 298 -26.52 21.33 10.15
CA ARG A 298 -26.72 22.75 9.93
C ARG A 298 -25.72 23.58 10.75
N THR A 299 -24.73 24.15 10.08
CA THR A 299 -23.79 25.14 10.66
C THR A 299 -24.03 26.53 10.05
N SER A 300 -23.24 27.55 10.39
CA SER A 300 -23.47 28.93 9.93
C SER A 300 -23.33 29.11 8.41
N SER A 301 -22.47 28.30 7.76
CA SER A 301 -22.31 28.20 6.32
C SER A 301 -22.01 26.74 5.95
N ILE A 302 -22.24 26.34 4.71
CA ILE A 302 -22.02 24.94 4.29
C ILE A 302 -20.59 24.44 4.53
N THR A 303 -19.61 25.35 4.59
CA THR A 303 -18.19 25.04 4.82
C THR A 303 -17.73 25.27 6.26
N THR A 304 -18.62 25.71 7.16
CA THR A 304 -18.26 25.91 8.58
C THR A 304 -18.31 24.56 9.29
N PRO A 305 -17.20 24.10 9.91
CA PRO A 305 -17.19 22.82 10.63
C PRO A 305 -17.99 22.88 11.94
N SER A 306 -18.36 21.71 12.48
CA SER A 306 -19.09 21.58 13.75
C SER A 306 -18.26 20.87 14.82
N SER A 307 -17.89 21.58 15.89
CA SER A 307 -17.21 20.99 17.07
C SER A 307 -18.00 19.82 17.66
N LEU A 308 -19.33 19.96 17.78
CA LEU A 308 -20.19 18.90 18.31
C LEU A 308 -20.20 17.65 17.42
N SER A 309 -20.23 17.82 16.10
CA SER A 309 -20.19 16.69 15.17
C SER A 309 -18.83 16.01 15.16
N GLN A 310 -17.73 16.78 15.27
CA GLN A 310 -16.39 16.24 15.43
C GLN A 310 -16.25 15.45 16.74
N GLN A 311 -16.76 15.97 17.86
CA GLN A 311 -16.81 15.21 19.13
C GLN A 311 -17.58 13.89 18.96
N ALA A 312 -18.73 13.93 18.29
CA ALA A 312 -19.58 12.76 18.10
C ALA A 312 -18.90 11.69 17.24
N VAL A 313 -18.23 12.06 16.14
CA VAL A 313 -17.55 11.06 15.29
C VAL A 313 -16.36 10.43 16.00
N ILE A 314 -15.59 11.20 16.77
CA ILE A 314 -14.46 10.68 17.55
C ILE A 314 -14.96 9.72 18.63
N LYS A 315 -15.97 10.13 19.42
CA LYS A 315 -16.59 9.26 20.44
C LYS A 315 -17.13 7.98 19.84
N GLN A 316 -17.78 8.06 18.68
CA GLN A 316 -18.31 6.87 18.01
C GLN A 316 -17.19 5.94 17.51
N ALA A 317 -16.08 6.48 17.02
CA ALA A 317 -14.92 5.69 16.61
C ALA A 317 -14.28 4.97 17.81
N LEU A 318 -14.13 5.65 18.96
CA LEU A 318 -13.67 5.06 20.23
C LEU A 318 -14.57 3.92 20.71
N VAL A 319 -15.89 4.11 20.65
CA VAL A 319 -16.87 3.05 20.96
C VAL A 319 -16.74 1.88 19.99
N ASN A 320 -16.61 2.16 18.69
CA ASN A 320 -16.46 1.11 17.67
C ASN A 320 -15.15 0.33 17.80
N SER A 321 -14.09 0.95 18.33
CA SER A 321 -12.79 0.33 18.60
C SER A 321 -12.70 -0.34 19.96
N LYS A 322 -13.65 -0.11 20.88
CA LYS A 322 -13.57 -0.52 22.30
C LYS A 322 -12.30 0.02 22.98
N VAL A 323 -11.97 1.28 22.70
CA VAL A 323 -10.79 1.99 23.24
C VAL A 323 -11.27 3.17 24.06
N GLU A 324 -10.69 3.33 25.24
CA GLU A 324 -10.91 4.49 26.09
C GLU A 324 -10.05 5.68 25.62
N ALA A 325 -10.58 6.90 25.74
CA ALA A 325 -9.91 8.11 25.25
C ALA A 325 -8.48 8.27 25.82
N ASN A 326 -8.27 7.91 27.09
CA ASN A 326 -6.99 7.99 27.78
C ASN A 326 -5.93 6.99 27.31
N GLN A 327 -6.30 6.00 26.49
CA GLN A 327 -5.36 5.07 25.87
C GLN A 327 -4.78 5.62 24.56
N VAL A 328 -5.42 6.63 23.97
CA VAL A 328 -4.91 7.30 22.77
C VAL A 328 -3.79 8.25 23.16
N SER A 329 -2.62 8.08 22.55
CA SER A 329 -1.41 8.86 22.86
C SER A 329 -0.97 9.80 21.73
N TYR A 330 -1.49 9.59 20.52
CA TYR A 330 -1.24 10.44 19.35
C TYR A 330 -2.52 10.69 18.56
N LEU A 331 -2.70 11.90 18.05
CA LEU A 331 -3.69 12.22 17.04
C LEU A 331 -3.04 12.84 15.82
N GLU A 332 -3.22 12.19 14.68
CA GLU A 332 -3.03 12.79 13.37
C GLU A 332 -4.31 13.55 13.02
N THR A 333 -4.25 14.86 13.22
CA THR A 333 -5.40 15.78 13.08
C THR A 333 -5.72 16.07 11.62
N HIS A 334 -6.93 16.58 11.37
CA HIS A 334 -7.25 17.13 10.06
C HIS A 334 -6.38 18.37 9.79
N GLY A 335 -6.27 19.29 10.76
CA GLY A 335 -5.15 20.21 10.90
C GLY A 335 -4.75 20.94 9.62
N THR A 336 -5.64 21.76 9.06
CA THR A 336 -5.41 22.44 7.77
C THR A 336 -4.59 23.72 7.89
N GLY A 337 -4.35 24.23 9.10
CA GLY A 337 -3.70 25.54 9.27
C GLY A 337 -4.65 26.70 9.00
N THR A 338 -5.96 26.47 9.20
CA THR A 338 -6.96 27.53 9.14
C THR A 338 -7.24 28.03 10.55
N SER A 339 -7.24 29.35 10.79
CA SER A 339 -7.45 29.88 12.14
C SER A 339 -8.77 29.44 12.78
N LEU A 340 -9.84 29.25 12.00
CA LEU A 340 -11.14 28.82 12.51
C LEU A 340 -11.22 27.29 12.62
N GLY A 341 -10.77 26.55 11.60
CA GLY A 341 -10.84 25.09 11.58
C GLY A 341 -10.00 24.45 12.67
N ASP A 342 -8.74 24.89 12.84
CA ASP A 342 -7.85 24.39 13.88
C ASP A 342 -8.41 24.65 15.29
N ALA A 343 -9.06 25.81 15.50
CA ALA A 343 -9.69 26.14 16.78
C ALA A 343 -10.90 25.23 17.09
N ILE A 344 -11.75 24.97 16.10
CA ILE A 344 -12.92 24.08 16.23
C ILE A 344 -12.48 22.64 16.47
N GLU A 345 -11.43 22.18 15.77
CA GLU A 345 -10.87 20.85 15.97
C GLU A 345 -10.30 20.70 17.39
N LEU A 346 -9.49 21.65 17.86
CA LEU A 346 -8.94 21.63 19.21
C LEU A 346 -10.04 21.70 20.29
N GLU A 347 -11.10 22.47 20.06
CA GLU A 347 -12.27 22.49 20.96
C GLU A 347 -12.88 21.09 21.06
N ALA A 348 -13.16 20.43 19.92
CA ALA A 348 -13.73 19.10 19.90
C ALA A 348 -12.82 18.08 20.61
N LEU A 349 -11.52 18.11 20.31
CA LEU A 349 -10.53 17.26 20.98
C LEU A 349 -10.49 17.50 22.48
N SER A 350 -10.55 18.77 22.91
CA SER A 350 -10.45 19.10 24.35
C SER A 350 -11.61 18.52 25.15
N GLN A 351 -12.79 18.37 24.53
CA GLN A 351 -13.95 17.78 25.18
C GLN A 351 -13.89 16.24 25.22
N VAL A 352 -13.33 15.60 24.20
CA VAL A 352 -13.26 14.13 24.13
C VAL A 352 -12.11 13.58 24.98
N PHE A 353 -10.95 14.25 24.96
CA PHE A 353 -9.70 13.78 25.55
C PHE A 353 -9.31 14.56 26.83
N LYS A 354 -10.24 15.26 27.47
CA LYS A 354 -9.98 16.08 28.68
C LYS A 354 -9.29 15.32 29.83
N ASP A 355 -9.53 14.01 29.93
CA ASP A 355 -9.04 13.16 31.02
C ASP A 355 -7.71 12.47 30.66
N ASN A 356 -7.13 12.77 29.49
CA ASN A 356 -5.81 12.29 29.08
C ASN A 356 -4.71 13.01 29.87
N GLN A 357 -3.63 12.29 30.21
CA GLN A 357 -2.47 12.89 30.88
C GLN A 357 -1.57 13.66 29.90
N GLU A 358 -1.28 13.08 28.75
CA GLU A 358 -0.54 13.71 27.65
C GLU A 358 -1.04 13.11 26.33
N LEU A 359 -1.35 13.96 25.35
CA LEU A 359 -1.80 13.58 24.02
C LEU A 359 -1.06 14.41 22.98
N ILE A 360 -0.30 13.75 22.11
CA ILE A 360 0.49 14.43 21.09
C ILE A 360 -0.39 14.69 19.86
N LEU A 361 -0.39 15.92 19.34
CA LEU A 361 -1.11 16.29 18.12
C LEU A 361 -0.14 16.57 16.98
N GLY A 362 -0.39 16.01 15.81
CA GLY A 362 0.37 16.29 14.60
C GLY A 362 -0.51 16.48 13.37
N ALA A 363 0.05 17.08 12.33
CA ALA A 363 -0.58 17.19 11.02
C ALA A 363 0.46 17.04 9.90
N VAL A 364 0.30 16.00 9.08
CA VAL A 364 1.15 15.72 7.91
C VAL A 364 1.08 16.80 6.84
N LYS A 365 0.00 17.60 6.85
CA LYS A 365 -0.18 18.72 5.93
C LYS A 365 0.91 19.78 6.07
N THR A 366 1.57 19.83 7.23
CA THR A 366 2.73 20.72 7.46
C THR A 366 3.94 20.30 6.62
N ASN A 367 4.08 19.02 6.27
CA ASN A 367 5.18 18.52 5.42
C ASN A 367 4.82 18.57 3.93
N VAL A 368 3.63 18.09 3.57
CA VAL A 368 3.28 17.81 2.16
C VAL A 368 2.09 18.62 1.64
N GLY A 369 1.53 19.53 2.44
CA GLY A 369 0.35 20.30 2.07
C GLY A 369 -0.95 19.51 2.16
N HIS A 370 -2.04 20.10 1.68
CA HIS A 370 -3.36 19.48 1.74
C HIS A 370 -3.64 18.68 0.47
N LEU A 371 -3.54 17.35 0.58
CA LEU A 371 -3.82 16.39 -0.51
C LEU A 371 -5.31 16.17 -0.79
N GLU A 372 -6.20 17.06 -0.34
CA GLU A 372 -7.65 17.04 -0.61
C GLU A 372 -8.27 15.64 -0.46
N ALA A 373 -8.76 15.02 -1.53
CA ALA A 373 -9.39 13.69 -1.49
C ALA A 373 -8.47 12.56 -0.98
N ALA A 374 -7.14 12.73 -1.09
CA ALA A 374 -6.12 11.83 -0.57
C ALA A 374 -5.58 12.22 0.81
N ALA A 375 -6.11 13.28 1.44
CA ALA A 375 -5.59 13.77 2.73
C ALA A 375 -5.71 12.75 3.87
N GLY A 376 -6.76 11.93 3.88
CA GLY A 376 -6.94 10.91 4.91
C GLY A 376 -5.96 9.75 4.79
N ILE A 377 -5.60 9.35 3.56
CA ILE A 377 -4.74 8.18 3.33
C ILE A 377 -3.27 8.50 3.60
N VAL A 378 -2.81 9.72 3.29
CA VAL A 378 -1.46 10.17 3.68
C VAL A 378 -1.31 10.26 5.20
N SER A 379 -2.36 10.72 5.91
CA SER A 379 -2.40 10.71 7.37
C SER A 379 -2.36 9.28 7.94
N LEU A 380 -3.09 8.33 7.36
CA LEU A 380 -3.01 6.92 7.76
C LEU A 380 -1.62 6.33 7.53
N ILE A 381 -1.04 6.54 6.35
CA ILE A 381 0.30 6.02 6.01
C ILE A 381 1.37 6.61 6.95
N LYS A 382 1.35 7.93 7.21
CA LYS A 382 2.22 8.56 8.22
C LYS A 382 2.06 7.88 9.58
N THR A 383 0.83 7.69 10.05
CA THR A 383 0.57 7.10 11.37
C THR A 383 1.08 5.65 11.45
N VAL A 384 0.90 4.84 10.40
CA VAL A 384 1.46 3.48 10.37
C VAL A 384 2.99 3.50 10.44
N LEU A 385 3.64 4.35 9.64
CA LEU A 385 5.10 4.49 9.66
C LEU A 385 5.63 4.99 11.01
N ALA A 386 4.92 5.93 11.66
CA ALA A 386 5.25 6.42 12.99
C ALA A 386 5.13 5.35 14.08
N LEU A 387 4.14 4.44 13.97
CA LEU A 387 3.99 3.28 14.86
C LEU A 387 5.13 2.29 14.66
N GLU A 388 5.43 1.92 13.41
CA GLU A 388 6.51 0.97 13.08
C GLU A 388 7.88 1.47 13.54
N ASN A 389 8.16 2.75 13.35
CA ASN A 389 9.43 3.37 13.74
C ASN A 389 9.44 3.91 15.17
N GLN A 390 8.33 3.79 15.90
CA GLN A 390 8.19 4.20 17.29
C GLN A 390 8.59 5.67 17.52
N LEU A 391 8.26 6.53 16.56
CA LEU A 391 8.68 7.94 16.51
C LEU A 391 7.55 8.78 15.92
N ILE A 392 7.18 9.86 16.61
CA ILE A 392 6.21 10.85 16.13
C ILE A 392 6.99 12.00 15.48
N PRO A 393 6.84 12.25 14.16
CA PRO A 393 7.53 13.34 13.47
C PRO A 393 7.13 14.72 13.98
N ALA A 394 7.98 15.72 13.72
CA ALA A 394 7.70 17.12 14.01
C ALA A 394 6.48 17.64 13.24
N ASN A 395 5.78 18.60 13.84
CA ASN A 395 4.73 19.40 13.21
C ASN A 395 5.36 20.70 12.71
N LEU A 396 5.61 20.79 11.40
CA LEU A 396 6.39 21.88 10.83
C LEU A 396 5.67 23.22 10.93
N HIS A 397 6.45 24.30 10.78
CA HIS A 397 6.00 25.70 10.79
C HIS A 397 5.38 26.20 12.09
N LEU A 398 5.44 25.41 13.16
CA LEU A 398 5.01 25.81 14.49
C LEU A 398 6.09 26.65 15.17
N LYS A 399 5.96 27.98 15.09
CA LYS A 399 6.83 28.94 15.77
C LYS A 399 6.27 29.34 17.12
N GLN A 400 4.98 29.63 17.15
CA GLN A 400 4.25 30.02 18.35
C GLN A 400 2.84 29.41 18.30
N PRO A 401 2.46 28.58 19.29
CA PRO A 401 1.10 28.07 19.38
C PRO A 401 0.08 29.21 19.41
N ASN A 402 -1.08 28.98 18.80
CA ASN A 402 -2.15 29.98 18.71
C ASN A 402 -2.55 30.50 20.10
N LYS A 403 -2.30 31.80 20.36
CA LYS A 403 -2.53 32.46 21.66
C LYS A 403 -4.00 32.55 22.08
N LYS A 404 -4.94 32.35 21.14
CA LYS A 404 -6.38 32.32 21.44
C LYS A 404 -6.78 31.06 22.21
N ILE A 405 -5.86 30.09 22.34
CA ILE A 405 -6.08 28.80 22.97
C ILE A 405 -5.26 28.75 24.26
N GLU A 406 -5.92 28.36 25.36
CA GLU A 406 -5.29 28.23 26.67
C GLU A 406 -4.55 26.88 26.78
N TRP A 407 -3.49 26.68 25.99
CA TRP A 407 -2.75 25.41 25.86
C TRP A 407 -2.34 24.77 27.20
N GLN A 408 -2.02 25.58 28.21
CA GLN A 408 -1.63 25.09 29.55
C GLN A 408 -2.75 24.32 30.29
N LYS A 409 -4.01 24.50 29.88
CA LYS A 409 -5.17 23.80 30.44
C LYS A 409 -5.57 22.56 29.62
N LEU A 410 -4.92 22.34 28.48
CA LEU A 410 -5.21 21.23 27.58
C LEU A 410 -4.16 20.13 27.75
N PRO A 411 -4.53 18.86 27.60
CA PRO A 411 -3.59 17.74 27.71
C PRO A 411 -2.71 17.59 26.46
N PHE A 412 -2.64 18.63 25.61
CA PHE A 412 -2.08 18.53 24.27
C PHE A 412 -0.62 18.96 24.22
N LYS A 413 0.17 18.16 23.50
CA LYS A 413 1.56 18.45 23.20
C LYS A 413 1.75 18.56 21.70
N LEU A 414 2.37 19.66 21.27
CA LEU A 414 2.70 19.88 19.87
C LEU A 414 4.20 19.56 19.64
N PRO A 415 4.54 18.64 18.73
CA PRO A 415 5.92 18.25 18.50
C PRO A 415 6.63 19.29 17.63
N ASN A 416 7.44 20.18 18.22
CA ASN A 416 8.32 21.09 17.45
C ASN A 416 9.52 20.37 16.82
N GLN A 417 9.83 19.17 17.31
CA GLN A 417 10.87 18.26 16.83
C GLN A 417 10.32 16.84 16.99
N ALA A 418 10.92 15.86 16.31
CA ALA A 418 10.51 14.47 16.46
C ALA A 418 10.53 14.00 17.95
N ILE A 419 9.51 13.23 18.35
CA ILE A 419 9.35 12.71 19.71
C ILE A 419 9.38 11.18 19.65
N ALA A 420 10.26 10.55 20.42
CA ALA A 420 10.24 9.10 20.61
C ALA A 420 8.89 8.66 21.20
N TRP A 421 8.19 7.78 20.48
CA TRP A 421 6.92 7.22 20.92
C TRP A 421 7.22 6.05 21.85
N LYS A 422 7.37 6.34 23.14
CA LYS A 422 7.83 5.34 24.11
C LYS A 422 6.87 4.16 24.22
N GLN A 423 7.43 2.94 24.28
CA GLN A 423 6.66 1.75 24.62
C GLN A 423 6.18 1.86 26.06
N THR A 424 4.92 1.52 26.29
CA THR A 424 4.37 1.37 27.64
C THR A 424 3.85 -0.05 27.82
N ALA A 425 3.28 -0.37 29.00
CA ALA A 425 2.58 -1.64 29.20
C ALA A 425 1.32 -1.79 28.30
N GLN A 426 0.81 -0.68 27.76
CA GLN A 426 -0.28 -0.65 26.80
C GLN A 426 0.25 -0.45 25.39
N PRO A 427 -0.41 -1.02 24.36
CA PRO A 427 0.00 -0.81 22.99
C PRO A 427 -0.16 0.66 22.59
N ARG A 428 0.70 1.15 21.69
CA ARG A 428 0.55 2.49 21.12
C ARG A 428 -0.75 2.58 20.32
N ILE A 429 -1.61 3.53 20.69
CA ILE A 429 -2.85 3.82 19.98
C ILE A 429 -2.86 5.27 19.50
N ALA A 430 -3.29 5.43 18.25
CA ALA A 430 -3.43 6.68 17.54
C ALA A 430 -4.87 6.87 17.05
N GLY A 431 -5.32 8.12 16.99
CA GLY A 431 -6.50 8.51 16.21
C GLY A 431 -6.11 9.30 14.96
N ILE A 432 -6.94 9.22 13.92
CA ILE A 432 -6.76 9.98 12.68
C ILE A 432 -8.08 10.66 12.33
N SER A 433 -8.06 11.97 12.12
CA SER A 433 -9.21 12.77 11.74
C SER A 433 -9.11 13.25 10.29
N SER A 434 -10.23 13.18 9.55
CA SER A 434 -10.36 13.91 8.28
C SER A 434 -11.76 14.46 8.08
N PHE A 435 -11.86 15.76 7.81
CA PHE A 435 -13.13 16.50 7.73
C PHE A 435 -13.27 17.13 6.34
N GLY A 436 -14.37 16.82 5.66
CA GLY A 436 -14.68 17.41 4.34
C GLY A 436 -15.34 18.77 4.50
N PHE A 437 -15.02 19.73 3.63
CA PHE A 437 -15.68 21.04 3.66
C PHE A 437 -17.19 20.98 3.33
N SER A 438 -17.70 19.85 2.83
CA SER A 438 -19.13 19.58 2.68
C SER A 438 -19.81 19.17 4.00
N GLY A 439 -19.03 18.97 5.06
CA GLY A 439 -19.48 18.59 6.40
C GLY A 439 -19.37 17.10 6.73
N THR A 440 -18.92 16.23 5.80
CA THR A 440 -18.72 14.81 6.09
C THR A 440 -17.43 14.59 6.87
N ASN A 441 -17.54 14.04 8.08
CA ASN A 441 -16.40 13.77 8.96
C ASN A 441 -16.08 12.28 8.99
N ALA A 442 -14.80 11.96 9.16
CA ALA A 442 -14.33 10.61 9.41
C ALA A 442 -13.28 10.60 10.54
N HIS A 443 -13.33 9.57 11.39
CA HIS A 443 -12.31 9.32 12.40
C HIS A 443 -11.96 7.83 12.46
N LEU A 444 -10.69 7.51 12.65
CA LEU A 444 -10.14 6.16 12.64
C LEU A 444 -9.21 5.95 13.84
N ILE A 445 -9.36 4.82 14.54
CA ILE A 445 -8.50 4.40 15.65
C ILE A 445 -7.57 3.28 15.17
N VAL A 446 -6.27 3.51 15.32
CA VAL A 446 -5.19 2.64 14.85
C VAL A 446 -4.32 2.25 16.04
N GLN A 447 -3.94 0.99 16.10
CA GLN A 447 -3.01 0.44 17.08
C GLN A 447 -1.76 -0.07 16.39
N GLU A 448 -0.61 -0.01 17.08
CA GLU A 448 0.57 -0.75 16.67
C GLU A 448 0.25 -2.24 16.46
N ALA A 449 0.90 -2.83 15.47
CA ALA A 449 0.94 -4.28 15.37
C ALA A 449 1.76 -4.80 16.54
N ASN A 450 1.16 -5.58 17.43
CA ASN A 450 1.93 -6.27 18.45
C ASN A 450 2.93 -7.21 17.75
N SER A 451 4.10 -7.41 18.34
CA SER A 451 4.99 -8.55 18.09
C SER A 451 4.36 -9.89 18.56
N LEU A 452 3.04 -10.06 18.42
CA LEU A 452 2.32 -11.32 18.61
C LEU A 452 2.86 -12.42 17.67
N GLY A 453 3.62 -12.05 16.62
CA GLY A 453 4.35 -12.96 15.75
C GLY A 453 5.76 -13.34 16.21
N ASP A 454 6.35 -12.65 17.19
CA ASP A 454 7.68 -13.00 17.76
C ASP A 454 7.56 -13.90 19.00
N ASN A 455 6.35 -14.03 19.56
CA ASN A 455 6.02 -15.01 20.60
C ASN A 455 5.48 -16.34 20.04
N GLN A 456 5.49 -16.55 18.72
CA GLN A 456 5.65 -17.93 18.26
C GLN A 456 7.03 -18.31 18.74
N GLU A 457 7.11 -19.28 19.66
CA GLU A 457 8.34 -20.00 19.96
C GLU A 457 9.13 -20.06 18.66
N GLU A 458 10.32 -19.45 18.63
CA GLU A 458 11.32 -19.73 17.60
C GLU A 458 11.52 -21.24 17.64
N THR A 459 10.61 -21.96 17.01
CA THR A 459 10.85 -23.31 16.55
C THR A 459 12.08 -23.08 15.71
N GLU A 460 13.22 -23.62 16.13
CA GLU A 460 14.49 -23.53 15.43
C GLU A 460 14.25 -24.00 13.99
N LYS A 461 13.78 -23.09 13.12
CA LYS A 461 13.51 -23.40 11.73
C LYS A 461 14.89 -23.61 11.15
N GLN A 462 15.19 -24.86 10.81
CA GLN A 462 16.51 -25.25 10.32
C GLN A 462 16.89 -24.35 9.15
N LYS A 463 17.86 -23.47 9.40
CA LYS A 463 18.47 -22.63 8.37
C LYS A 463 18.91 -23.53 7.21
N LYS A 464 18.49 -23.19 6.00
CA LYS A 464 18.89 -23.94 4.81
C LYS A 464 20.22 -23.42 4.29
N ASP A 465 20.99 -24.31 3.69
CA ASP A 465 22.31 -23.98 3.12
C ASP A 465 22.20 -23.30 1.74
N LEU A 466 21.01 -23.34 1.11
CA LEU A 466 20.77 -22.81 -0.23
C LEU A 466 19.31 -22.37 -0.39
N TYR A 467 19.08 -21.24 -1.05
CA TYR A 467 17.77 -20.67 -1.32
C TYR A 467 17.60 -20.39 -2.81
N LEU A 468 16.35 -20.43 -3.29
CA LEU A 468 16.01 -20.04 -4.65
C LEU A 468 15.61 -18.56 -4.64
N PHE A 469 16.38 -17.72 -5.32
CA PHE A 469 16.02 -16.33 -5.59
C PHE A 469 15.49 -16.20 -7.02
N THR A 470 14.35 -15.52 -7.19
CA THR A 470 13.78 -15.27 -8.51
C THR A 470 13.45 -13.80 -8.73
N LEU A 471 13.62 -13.35 -9.96
CA LEU A 471 13.05 -12.10 -10.46
C LEU A 471 12.34 -12.33 -11.78
N SER A 472 11.35 -11.50 -12.07
CA SER A 472 10.76 -11.47 -13.40
C SER A 472 10.24 -10.09 -13.77
N ALA A 473 10.18 -9.83 -15.08
CA ALA A 473 9.55 -8.62 -15.59
C ALA A 473 8.96 -8.83 -16.99
N ARG A 474 8.18 -7.85 -17.48
CA ARG A 474 7.60 -7.90 -18.84
C ARG A 474 8.59 -7.58 -19.96
N SER A 475 9.72 -6.97 -19.61
CA SER A 475 10.80 -6.64 -20.55
C SER A 475 12.16 -6.88 -19.91
N ASN A 476 13.18 -7.11 -20.74
CA ASN A 476 14.56 -7.23 -20.26
C ASN A 476 15.05 -5.94 -19.58
N LYS A 477 14.63 -4.76 -20.08
CA LYS A 477 14.95 -3.47 -19.46
C LYS A 477 14.39 -3.37 -18.04
N ALA A 478 13.12 -3.72 -17.85
CA ALA A 478 12.49 -3.72 -16.53
C ALA A 478 13.16 -4.75 -15.58
N LEU A 479 13.53 -5.92 -16.08
CA LEU A 479 14.22 -6.95 -15.27
C LEU A 479 15.58 -6.45 -14.76
N ARG A 480 16.35 -5.77 -15.61
CA ARG A 480 17.65 -5.16 -15.24
C ARG A 480 17.47 -4.02 -14.23
N GLN A 481 16.48 -3.15 -14.42
CA GLN A 481 16.17 -2.08 -13.47
C GLN A 481 15.76 -2.66 -12.11
N LEU A 482 14.93 -3.70 -12.10
CA LEU A 482 14.51 -4.38 -10.88
C LEU A 482 15.72 -5.00 -10.15
N ALA A 483 16.61 -5.67 -10.88
CA ALA A 483 17.85 -6.20 -10.31
C ALA A 483 18.74 -5.09 -9.69
N SER A 484 18.86 -3.93 -10.35
CA SER A 484 19.57 -2.76 -9.80
C SER A 484 18.93 -2.26 -8.51
N SER A 485 17.61 -2.12 -8.48
CA SER A 485 16.88 -1.68 -7.29
C SER A 485 17.04 -2.66 -6.12
N TYR A 486 17.15 -3.97 -6.38
CA TYR A 486 17.46 -4.96 -5.34
C TYR A 486 18.89 -4.80 -4.81
N VAL A 487 19.88 -4.55 -5.66
CA VAL A 487 21.27 -4.30 -5.22
C VAL A 487 21.31 -3.08 -4.29
N GLU A 488 20.70 -1.97 -4.70
CA GLU A 488 20.64 -0.72 -3.92
C GLU A 488 19.91 -0.94 -2.59
N TYR A 489 18.75 -1.61 -2.62
CA TYR A 489 17.94 -1.87 -1.42
C TYR A 489 18.67 -2.75 -0.39
N ILE A 490 19.35 -3.81 -0.84
CA ILE A 490 20.10 -4.69 0.05
C ILE A 490 21.28 -3.93 0.68
N GLN A 491 21.93 -3.02 -0.06
CA GLN A 491 23.02 -2.20 0.49
C GLN A 491 22.55 -1.26 1.59
N SER A 492 21.33 -0.72 1.51
CA SER A 492 20.79 0.17 2.52
C SER A 492 20.11 -0.55 3.70
N HIS A 493 19.96 -1.87 3.65
CA HIS A 493 19.30 -2.68 4.69
C HIS A 493 20.15 -3.90 5.08
N PRO A 494 21.21 -3.71 5.89
CA PRO A 494 22.15 -4.79 6.23
C PRO A 494 21.54 -5.89 7.12
N ASP A 495 20.42 -5.62 7.79
CA ASP A 495 19.76 -6.55 8.71
C ASP A 495 18.83 -7.57 8.02
N LEU A 496 18.75 -7.54 6.68
CA LEU A 496 17.91 -8.47 5.91
C LEU A 496 18.44 -9.91 5.98
N LEU A 497 17.50 -10.85 6.09
CA LEU A 497 17.77 -12.28 6.01
C LEU A 497 17.51 -12.80 4.59
N ILE A 498 18.39 -13.69 4.10
CA ILE A 498 18.30 -14.20 2.72
C ILE A 498 17.04 -15.05 2.51
N GLU A 499 16.64 -15.80 3.54
CA GLU A 499 15.42 -16.58 3.59
C GLU A 499 14.17 -15.72 3.40
N ASP A 500 14.10 -14.55 4.03
CA ASP A 500 12.96 -13.63 3.93
C ASP A 500 12.88 -12.99 2.54
N ILE A 501 14.02 -12.62 1.95
CA ILE A 501 14.08 -12.12 0.58
C ILE A 501 13.57 -13.18 -0.39
N CYS A 502 14.13 -14.40 -0.33
CA CYS A 502 13.78 -15.49 -1.24
C CYS A 502 12.32 -15.92 -1.07
N TYR A 503 11.83 -16.01 0.17
CA TYR A 503 10.44 -16.31 0.47
C TYR A 503 9.50 -15.27 -0.16
N THR A 504 9.81 -13.99 0.03
CA THR A 504 8.98 -12.87 -0.45
C THR A 504 8.95 -12.79 -1.98
N VAL A 505 10.09 -12.90 -2.67
CA VAL A 505 10.12 -12.80 -4.15
C VAL A 505 9.45 -13.98 -4.84
N ASN A 506 9.53 -15.17 -4.23
CA ASN A 506 8.94 -16.38 -4.81
C ASN A 506 7.43 -16.46 -4.56
N LEU A 507 6.97 -16.13 -3.35
CA LEU A 507 5.56 -16.28 -2.99
C LEU A 507 4.73 -15.03 -3.29
N GLY A 508 5.35 -13.85 -3.13
CA GLY A 508 4.69 -12.56 -3.07
C GLY A 508 4.83 -11.69 -4.31
N ARG A 509 5.28 -12.24 -5.43
CA ARG A 509 5.40 -11.53 -6.72
C ARG A 509 4.72 -12.32 -7.83
N SER A 510 4.17 -11.60 -8.80
CA SER A 510 3.70 -12.22 -10.04
C SER A 510 4.88 -12.58 -10.95
N HIS A 511 4.82 -13.72 -11.63
CA HIS A 511 5.93 -14.24 -12.44
C HIS A 511 5.73 -14.00 -13.94
N PHE A 512 6.45 -13.02 -14.49
CA PHE A 512 6.39 -12.61 -15.90
C PHE A 512 7.27 -13.45 -16.84
N ASN A 513 7.33 -13.05 -18.11
CA ASN A 513 7.97 -13.80 -19.19
C ASN A 513 9.51 -13.65 -19.24
N HIS A 514 10.08 -12.51 -18.85
CA HIS A 514 11.53 -12.42 -18.67
C HIS A 514 11.85 -12.83 -17.25
N ARG A 515 12.60 -13.92 -17.09
CA ARG A 515 12.86 -14.56 -15.79
C ARG A 515 14.34 -14.66 -15.50
N LEU A 516 14.68 -14.50 -14.23
CA LEU A 516 15.99 -14.71 -13.64
C LEU A 516 15.81 -15.65 -12.44
N GLY A 517 16.56 -16.74 -12.41
CA GLY A 517 16.62 -17.68 -11.29
C GLY A 517 18.06 -17.82 -10.82
N MET A 518 18.27 -17.79 -9.51
CA MET A 518 19.58 -17.98 -8.89
C MET A 518 19.45 -18.90 -7.69
N SER A 519 20.41 -19.79 -7.49
CA SER A 519 20.58 -20.42 -6.19
C SER A 519 21.55 -19.59 -5.36
N VAL A 520 21.19 -19.23 -4.13
CA VAL A 520 21.95 -18.29 -3.29
C VAL A 520 22.11 -18.81 -1.87
N THR A 521 23.27 -18.58 -1.27
CA THR A 521 23.63 -19.06 0.07
C THR A 521 23.55 -17.97 1.14
N SER A 522 23.68 -16.70 0.73
CA SER A 522 23.71 -15.54 1.62
C SER A 522 23.35 -14.25 0.88
N ILE A 523 23.17 -13.17 1.64
CA ILE A 523 23.00 -11.82 1.09
C ILE A 523 24.19 -11.39 0.22
N ILE A 524 25.41 -11.69 0.67
CA ILE A 524 26.64 -11.33 -0.07
C ILE A 524 26.70 -12.09 -1.40
N ASP A 525 26.35 -13.38 -1.39
CA ASP A 525 26.28 -14.21 -2.60
C ASP A 525 25.21 -13.66 -3.57
N LEU A 526 24.03 -13.29 -3.06
CA LEU A 526 22.97 -12.67 -3.87
C LEU A 526 23.44 -11.34 -4.49
N GLN A 527 24.06 -10.44 -3.72
CA GLN A 527 24.58 -9.17 -4.23
C GLN A 527 25.62 -9.39 -5.34
N SER A 528 26.54 -10.33 -5.12
CA SER A 528 27.56 -10.70 -6.11
C SER A 528 26.93 -11.20 -7.41
N LYS A 529 25.99 -12.15 -7.33
CA LYS A 529 25.30 -12.72 -8.50
C LYS A 529 24.42 -11.70 -9.23
N LEU A 530 23.77 -10.78 -8.51
CA LEU A 530 23.04 -9.66 -9.12
C LEU A 530 23.98 -8.68 -9.84
N ALA A 531 25.15 -8.37 -9.26
CA ALA A 531 26.15 -7.53 -9.91
C ALA A 531 26.69 -8.18 -11.20
N GLN A 532 26.99 -9.49 -11.15
CA GLN A 532 27.40 -10.27 -12.32
C GLN A 532 26.32 -10.31 -13.40
N TYR A 533 25.05 -10.47 -13.02
CA TYR A 533 23.91 -10.37 -13.94
C TYR A 533 23.88 -9.03 -14.67
N LEU A 534 24.05 -7.92 -13.93
CA LEU A 534 24.04 -6.56 -14.47
C LEU A 534 25.25 -6.32 -15.38
N ALA A 535 26.41 -6.89 -15.05
CA ALA A 535 27.63 -6.87 -15.86
C ALA A 535 27.58 -7.82 -17.08
N GLN A 536 26.56 -8.66 -17.19
CA GLN A 536 26.40 -9.70 -18.24
C GLN A 536 27.52 -10.75 -18.22
N GLU A 537 28.05 -11.05 -17.03
CA GLU A 537 29.03 -12.12 -16.83
C GLU A 537 28.36 -13.49 -16.83
N THR A 538 29.10 -14.52 -17.21
CA THR A 538 28.61 -15.91 -17.17
C THR A 538 28.99 -16.53 -15.83
N THR A 539 28.00 -16.81 -14.99
CA THR A 539 28.21 -17.43 -13.67
C THR A 539 27.51 -18.78 -13.61
N SER A 540 28.15 -19.77 -12.99
CA SER A 540 27.44 -20.96 -12.50
C SER A 540 26.34 -20.55 -11.53
N GLU A 541 25.23 -21.28 -11.47
CA GLU A 541 24.13 -21.04 -10.52
C GLU A 541 23.26 -19.79 -10.79
N LEU A 542 23.37 -19.23 -11.99
CA LEU A 542 22.56 -18.12 -12.48
C LEU A 542 21.97 -18.50 -13.83
N TRP A 543 20.65 -18.43 -13.93
CA TRP A 543 19.92 -18.78 -15.14
C TRP A 543 18.97 -17.66 -15.53
N GLN A 544 18.91 -17.33 -16.82
CA GLN A 544 17.96 -16.37 -17.37
C GLN A 544 17.23 -16.95 -18.57
N GLY A 545 15.96 -16.60 -18.73
CA GLY A 545 15.11 -17.09 -19.81
C GLY A 545 14.05 -16.10 -20.24
N LYS A 546 13.56 -16.26 -21.46
CA LYS A 546 12.38 -15.56 -21.97
C LYS A 546 11.33 -16.58 -22.38
N LEU A 547 10.20 -16.58 -21.69
CA LEU A 547 9.08 -17.47 -21.98
C LEU A 547 8.24 -16.97 -23.14
N ASN A 548 7.71 -17.92 -23.89
CA ASN A 548 6.57 -17.71 -24.76
C ASN A 548 5.30 -18.09 -23.99
N LEU A 549 4.51 -17.09 -23.59
CA LEU A 549 3.33 -17.29 -22.72
C LEU A 549 2.20 -18.11 -23.38
N ASN A 550 2.31 -18.45 -24.67
CA ASN A 550 1.29 -19.19 -25.42
C ASN A 550 1.45 -20.72 -25.36
N GLN A 551 2.43 -21.24 -24.61
CA GLN A 551 2.69 -22.67 -24.50
C GLN A 551 2.93 -23.05 -23.03
N ASP A 552 2.08 -23.94 -22.49
CA ASP A 552 2.35 -24.61 -21.21
C ASP A 552 3.36 -25.73 -21.47
N ALA A 553 4.55 -25.64 -20.87
CA ALA A 553 5.57 -26.68 -20.99
C ALA A 553 5.29 -27.84 -20.04
N LYS A 554 5.46 -29.08 -20.54
CA LYS A 554 5.29 -30.30 -19.76
C LYS A 554 6.62 -30.84 -19.27
N LEU A 555 6.71 -31.18 -17.99
CA LEU A 555 7.93 -31.70 -17.37
C LEU A 555 7.90 -33.23 -17.26
N ALA A 556 8.90 -33.90 -17.83
CA ALA A 556 9.20 -35.30 -17.56
C ALA A 556 10.36 -35.41 -16.56
N LEU A 557 10.21 -36.25 -15.54
CA LEU A 557 11.20 -36.48 -14.50
C LEU A 557 11.82 -37.87 -14.68
N ILE A 558 13.15 -37.94 -14.70
CA ILE A 558 13.89 -39.19 -14.92
C ILE A 558 14.89 -39.38 -13.78
N PHE A 559 14.69 -40.45 -13.01
CA PHE A 559 15.58 -40.86 -11.94
C PHE A 559 16.39 -42.09 -12.36
N GLN A 560 17.72 -42.00 -12.24
CA GLN A 560 18.61 -43.14 -12.46
C GLN A 560 18.85 -43.97 -11.20
N LEU A 561 18.64 -43.36 -10.03
CA LEU A 561 18.80 -43.97 -8.71
C LEU A 561 17.51 -43.81 -7.91
N GLU A 562 17.13 -44.81 -7.11
CA GLU A 562 15.98 -44.71 -6.22
C GLU A 562 16.27 -43.71 -5.08
N ASN A 563 15.74 -42.50 -5.21
CA ASN A 563 15.71 -41.49 -4.17
C ASN A 563 14.26 -41.03 -3.95
N GLN A 564 13.53 -41.84 -3.17
CA GLN A 564 12.11 -41.65 -2.92
C GLN A 564 11.82 -40.28 -2.26
N GLU A 565 12.66 -39.86 -1.31
CA GLU A 565 12.48 -38.59 -0.59
C GLU A 565 12.58 -37.38 -1.54
N LEU A 566 13.59 -37.34 -2.41
CA LEU A 566 13.72 -36.27 -3.40
C LEU A 566 12.57 -36.29 -4.41
N LYS A 567 12.12 -37.48 -4.82
CA LYS A 567 10.99 -37.63 -5.74
C LYS A 567 9.69 -37.09 -5.12
N GLU A 568 9.35 -37.50 -3.90
CA GLU A 568 8.18 -37.01 -3.17
C GLU A 568 8.26 -35.49 -2.94
N LEU A 569 9.46 -34.97 -2.68
CA LEU A 569 9.68 -33.53 -2.54
C LEU A 569 9.40 -32.78 -3.85
N ILE A 570 9.90 -33.26 -4.99
CA ILE A 570 9.64 -32.67 -6.31
C ILE A 570 8.15 -32.75 -6.66
N GLU A 571 7.52 -33.91 -6.45
CA GLU A 571 6.09 -34.13 -6.70
C GLU A 571 5.20 -33.22 -5.83
N SER A 572 5.66 -32.84 -4.63
CA SER A 572 4.93 -31.87 -3.78
C SER A 572 5.03 -30.42 -4.24
N ILE A 573 6.03 -30.09 -5.07
CA ILE A 573 6.33 -28.71 -5.50
C ILE A 573 5.92 -28.48 -6.96
N ILE A 574 5.88 -29.53 -7.79
CA ILE A 574 5.55 -29.46 -9.21
C ILE A 574 4.31 -30.28 -9.50
N ASP A 575 3.19 -29.61 -9.78
CA ASP A 575 1.89 -30.27 -9.98
C ASP A 575 1.72 -30.89 -11.37
N SER A 576 2.58 -30.58 -12.35
CA SER A 576 2.36 -30.87 -13.78
C SER A 576 3.35 -31.89 -14.38
N LEU A 577 3.76 -32.89 -13.60
CA LEU A 577 4.64 -33.97 -14.08
C LEU A 577 3.90 -34.86 -15.09
N VAL A 578 4.58 -35.21 -16.19
CA VAL A 578 4.05 -36.09 -17.23
C VAL A 578 4.95 -37.30 -17.45
N ALA A 579 4.40 -38.32 -18.12
CA ALA A 579 5.17 -39.45 -18.61
C ALA A 579 6.30 -38.99 -19.55
N VAL A 580 7.40 -39.74 -19.56
CA VAL A 580 8.63 -39.38 -20.29
C VAL A 580 8.37 -39.15 -21.79
N GLU A 581 7.45 -39.89 -22.40
CA GLU A 581 7.13 -39.74 -23.83
C GLU A 581 6.38 -38.45 -24.16
N LEU A 582 5.83 -37.76 -23.15
CA LEU A 582 4.97 -36.59 -23.31
C LEU A 582 5.63 -35.28 -22.84
N GLY A 583 6.90 -35.33 -22.41
CA GLY A 583 7.64 -34.18 -21.90
C GLY A 583 8.15 -33.23 -22.97
N ASP A 584 8.06 -31.92 -22.70
CA ASP A 584 8.72 -30.86 -23.47
C ASP A 584 10.06 -30.46 -22.84
N ILE A 585 10.20 -30.70 -21.54
CA ILE A 585 11.38 -30.46 -20.72
C ILE A 585 11.66 -31.74 -19.95
N TYR A 586 12.93 -32.15 -19.90
CA TYR A 586 13.36 -33.37 -19.22
C TYR A 586 14.27 -32.98 -18.06
N TRP A 587 13.90 -33.36 -16.84
CA TRP A 587 14.79 -33.24 -15.68
C TRP A 587 15.34 -34.62 -15.32
N GLU A 588 16.60 -34.82 -15.68
CA GLU A 588 17.35 -36.04 -15.41
C GLU A 588 18.16 -35.89 -14.12
N ILE A 589 17.95 -36.80 -13.18
CA ILE A 589 18.60 -36.81 -11.87
C ILE A 589 19.35 -38.14 -11.72
N GLY A 590 20.69 -38.08 -11.64
CA GLY A 590 21.52 -39.27 -11.75
C GLY A 590 23.02 -39.05 -11.55
N ASP A 591 23.83 -40.06 -11.86
CA ASP A 591 25.30 -40.02 -11.74
C ASP A 591 25.99 -39.60 -13.05
N ARG A 592 25.32 -39.83 -14.19
CA ARG A 592 25.74 -39.44 -15.53
C ARG A 592 24.54 -39.01 -16.37
N GLN A 593 24.71 -38.10 -17.31
CA GLN A 593 23.64 -37.76 -18.24
C GLN A 593 23.44 -38.91 -19.25
N THR A 594 22.22 -39.43 -19.41
CA THR A 594 21.90 -40.48 -20.39
C THR A 594 21.10 -39.95 -21.58
N ILE A 595 20.39 -38.83 -21.41
CA ILE A 595 19.70 -38.19 -22.53
C ILE A 595 20.65 -37.28 -23.29
N ASN A 596 20.71 -37.50 -24.61
CA ASN A 596 21.53 -36.70 -25.52
C ASN A 596 20.88 -35.32 -25.75
N ASN A 597 21.68 -34.24 -25.80
CA ASN A 597 21.24 -32.84 -25.97
C ASN A 597 20.48 -32.52 -27.28
N GLN A 598 20.21 -33.53 -28.13
CA GLN A 598 19.39 -33.39 -29.33
C GLN A 598 17.88 -33.38 -29.04
N GLN A 599 17.44 -33.86 -27.86
CA GLN A 599 16.11 -33.58 -27.33
C GLN A 599 16.08 -32.15 -26.78
N LYS A 600 15.07 -31.36 -27.15
CA LYS A 600 14.98 -29.95 -26.71
C LYS A 600 14.79 -29.90 -25.18
N ASN A 601 15.61 -29.10 -24.50
CA ASN A 601 15.54 -28.72 -23.07
C ASN A 601 15.71 -29.86 -22.05
N VAL A 602 16.93 -30.39 -21.94
CA VAL A 602 17.33 -31.36 -20.89
C VAL A 602 18.08 -30.63 -19.76
N ILE A 603 17.61 -30.81 -18.53
CA ILE A 603 18.28 -30.38 -17.29
C ILE A 603 18.88 -31.63 -16.64
N PHE A 604 20.19 -31.62 -16.38
CA PHE A 604 20.86 -32.69 -15.66
C PHE A 604 21.27 -32.23 -14.26
N SER A 605 20.84 -32.95 -13.23
CA SER A 605 21.25 -32.75 -11.84
C SER A 605 22.00 -33.97 -11.31
N SER A 606 23.27 -33.76 -10.98
CA SER A 606 24.15 -34.83 -10.48
C SER A 606 23.88 -35.14 -9.01
N ILE A 607 23.72 -36.43 -8.65
CA ILE A 607 23.59 -36.92 -7.26
C ILE A 607 24.97 -37.22 -6.62
N LYS A 608 26.10 -36.91 -7.26
CA LYS A 608 27.43 -37.17 -6.67
C LYS A 608 27.54 -36.60 -5.25
N HIS A 609 28.24 -37.33 -4.38
CA HIS A 609 28.37 -37.28 -2.90
C HIS A 609 28.47 -35.91 -2.17
N GLN A 610 28.42 -34.76 -2.83
CA GLN A 610 28.59 -33.44 -2.23
C GLN A 610 27.29 -32.61 -2.12
N LEU A 611 26.24 -32.92 -2.89
CA LEU A 611 24.97 -32.16 -2.84
C LEU A 611 23.88 -32.95 -2.10
N ASN A 612 23.18 -32.28 -1.19
CA ASN A 612 22.00 -32.85 -0.54
C ASN A 612 20.73 -32.70 -1.41
N ASN A 613 19.66 -33.42 -1.04
CA ASN A 613 18.38 -33.40 -1.76
C ASN A 613 17.83 -31.97 -1.96
N TRP A 614 18.01 -31.09 -0.97
CA TRP A 614 17.56 -29.70 -1.05
C TRP A 614 18.36 -28.89 -2.08
N GLN A 615 19.67 -29.05 -2.14
CA GLN A 615 20.51 -28.35 -3.12
C GLN A 615 20.19 -28.79 -4.56
N ILE A 616 20.01 -30.10 -4.78
CA ILE A 616 19.58 -30.66 -6.06
C ILE A 616 18.24 -30.05 -6.49
N LEU A 617 17.27 -30.01 -5.56
CA LEU A 617 15.97 -29.41 -5.80
C LEU A 617 16.10 -27.94 -6.21
N ILE A 618 16.77 -27.10 -5.41
CA ILE A 618 16.84 -25.66 -5.63
C ILE A 618 17.50 -25.31 -6.97
N GLN A 619 18.62 -25.96 -7.31
CA GLN A 619 19.29 -25.74 -8.60
C GLN A 619 18.44 -26.21 -9.79
N GLY A 620 17.70 -27.31 -9.65
CA GLY A 620 16.76 -27.77 -10.68
C GLY A 620 15.57 -26.83 -10.84
N LEU A 621 14.96 -26.40 -9.73
CA LEU A 621 13.83 -25.46 -9.74
C LEU A 621 14.20 -24.12 -10.37
N ALA A 622 15.42 -23.59 -10.15
CA ALA A 622 15.88 -22.37 -10.79
C ALA A 622 15.86 -22.47 -12.34
N GLN A 623 16.29 -23.61 -12.88
CA GLN A 623 16.29 -23.90 -14.31
C GLN A 623 14.88 -24.13 -14.83
N LEU A 624 14.07 -24.91 -14.13
CA LEU A 624 12.67 -25.16 -14.49
C LEU A 624 11.84 -23.87 -14.50
N TYR A 625 12.09 -22.98 -13.54
CA TYR A 625 11.44 -21.68 -13.45
C TYR A 625 11.66 -20.83 -14.69
N ILE A 626 12.90 -20.72 -15.18
CA ILE A 626 13.21 -19.92 -16.38
C ILE A 626 12.69 -20.56 -17.68
N LEU A 627 12.35 -21.85 -17.64
CA LEU A 627 11.73 -22.59 -18.74
C LEU A 627 10.20 -22.63 -18.66
N GLY A 628 9.61 -22.07 -17.60
CA GLY A 628 8.17 -21.82 -17.51
C GLY A 628 7.37 -22.89 -16.81
N ILE A 629 8.03 -23.86 -16.16
CA ILE A 629 7.35 -24.82 -15.29
C ILE A 629 6.74 -24.08 -14.09
N LYS A 630 5.50 -24.45 -13.76
CA LYS A 630 4.76 -23.90 -12.62
C LYS A 630 5.30 -24.54 -11.34
N ILE A 631 5.63 -23.70 -10.37
CA ILE A 631 6.18 -24.10 -9.08
C ILE A 631 5.15 -23.72 -8.02
N ASN A 632 4.87 -24.65 -7.11
CA ASN A 632 4.06 -24.38 -5.93
C ASN A 632 4.92 -23.64 -4.88
N TRP A 633 4.93 -22.31 -5.00
CA TRP A 633 5.73 -21.43 -4.14
C TRP A 633 5.33 -21.48 -2.68
N GLN A 634 4.08 -21.81 -2.36
CA GLN A 634 3.63 -21.95 -0.97
C GLN A 634 4.35 -23.14 -0.32
N VAL A 635 4.33 -24.32 -0.97
CA VAL A 635 5.00 -25.52 -0.45
C VAL A 635 6.51 -25.32 -0.33
N LEU A 636 7.15 -24.64 -1.29
CA LEU A 636 8.56 -24.30 -1.20
C LEU A 636 8.82 -23.32 -0.05
N GLY A 637 7.99 -22.29 0.08
CA GLY A 637 8.10 -21.26 1.10
C GLY A 637 7.98 -21.81 2.51
N ASP A 638 6.99 -22.66 2.77
CA ASP A 638 6.74 -23.29 4.08
C ASP A 638 7.96 -24.09 4.60
N ARG A 639 8.82 -24.56 3.67
CA ARG A 639 10.06 -25.29 3.97
C ARG A 639 11.30 -24.40 4.08
N SER A 640 11.25 -23.17 3.55
CA SER A 640 12.39 -22.24 3.51
C SER A 640 12.60 -21.50 4.84
N GLY A 641 11.56 -21.38 5.66
CA GLY A 641 11.61 -20.72 6.97
C GLY A 641 11.51 -19.20 6.96
N GLY A 642 11.50 -18.56 5.78
CA GLY A 642 11.39 -17.11 5.66
C GLY A 642 10.00 -16.55 5.99
N LYS A 643 9.94 -15.23 6.17
CA LYS A 643 8.76 -14.42 6.42
C LYS A 643 8.59 -13.38 5.30
N LYS A 644 7.37 -12.83 5.14
CA LYS A 644 7.10 -11.74 4.20
C LYS A 644 7.74 -10.44 4.69
N ILE A 645 8.53 -9.80 3.84
CA ILE A 645 9.17 -8.50 4.11
C ILE A 645 8.86 -7.49 2.99
N THR A 646 9.14 -6.21 3.23
CA THR A 646 9.14 -5.22 2.15
C THR A 646 10.36 -5.44 1.26
N LEU A 647 10.14 -5.37 -0.05
CA LEU A 647 11.17 -5.40 -1.08
C LEU A 647 10.82 -4.42 -2.20
N PRO A 648 11.78 -4.01 -3.04
CA PRO A 648 11.53 -3.15 -4.19
C PRO A 648 10.39 -3.66 -5.07
N THR A 649 9.62 -2.71 -5.59
CA THR A 649 8.45 -2.95 -6.42
C THR A 649 8.78 -2.83 -7.91
N TYR A 650 7.82 -3.17 -8.77
CA TYR A 650 8.00 -3.22 -10.21
C TYR A 650 8.42 -1.87 -10.84
N PRO A 651 9.50 -1.82 -11.64
CA PRO A 651 9.94 -0.60 -12.32
C PRO A 651 9.16 -0.38 -13.62
N PHE A 652 8.02 0.33 -13.52
CA PHE A 652 7.19 0.67 -14.68
C PHE A 652 7.97 1.37 -15.79
N GLN A 653 7.72 0.99 -17.04
CA GLN A 653 8.34 1.59 -18.22
C GLN A 653 7.57 2.85 -18.65
N ARG A 654 7.77 3.90 -17.86
CA ARG A 654 7.12 5.20 -18.01
C ARG A 654 7.37 5.84 -19.38
N SER A 655 6.30 6.26 -20.06
CA SER A 655 6.32 7.06 -21.29
C SER A 655 5.28 8.19 -21.20
N ILE A 656 5.47 9.28 -21.92
CA ILE A 656 4.57 10.45 -21.87
C ILE A 656 3.26 10.17 -22.61
N TYR A 657 2.15 10.34 -21.89
CA TYR A 657 0.78 10.32 -22.38
C TYR A 657 0.06 11.58 -21.90
N TRP A 658 -0.03 12.59 -22.76
CA TRP A 658 -0.71 13.84 -22.43
C TRP A 658 -1.51 14.37 -23.60
N LEU A 659 -2.44 15.27 -23.29
CA LEU A 659 -3.20 16.00 -24.30
C LEU A 659 -2.22 16.86 -25.11
N LYS A 660 -2.36 16.81 -26.44
CA LYS A 660 -1.65 17.70 -27.35
C LYS A 660 -2.36 19.02 -27.53
#